data_AF-A0A5P2H1I3-F1
#
_entry.id   AF-A0A5P2H1I3-F1
#
_cell.length_a   1.000
_cell.length_b   1.000
_cell.length_c   1.000
_cell.angle_alpha   90.00
_cell.angle_beta   90.00
_cell.angle_gamma   90.00
#
_symmetry.space_group_name_H-M   'P 1'
#
loop_
_entity.id
_entity.type
_entity.pdbx_description
1 polymer ?
#
loop_
_entity_poly.entity_id
_entity_poly.type
_entity_poly.pdbx_seq_one_letter_code
_entity_poly.pdbx_strand_id
1 'polypeptide(L)'
;MRKTSLTTTAAVAALLLASGGASAAAGVGLYVVPGIFFDDAGTGSSKIDPAFRPALDIRQSVAQLQQRAQAHFRSLAPTIDSKNRLRTLALSVQVTRASRYQIDKSDGTTDIYLPVTLSLYFSNPMTGEVLQSFSQTRYDVLTASRALGQPAIEASVANAYRNGFTTLLDTMLASAARQFNPYVVETRVADTWRGFVILDKGYRAGIGKGDVMNDGASEIRVEHAGADYAVAVPVLGNPKDGAVFSRAGTMALSDVKKPRVLALVSDGNNDLSDAVSTQLFTDKLGSGAPFATLPLNANFSQVQASIDSNTGIGHDVSGKRALPDYFIRMVVPPARQYTLPTNLAYKTQQSYQAWAFAELLSRDGRVLYAADVTQRIDDTVTDKAGFNAADRREVVLKNALNDLADRFGKEVRFQPLSLKVTAAAADSFQIDDAAGALQNGDTIRVYHGIGKPGPLTEEALVPTWDATVTGRDGSRVTATPVLPIAGKPPRPEAGDVVLAESVAGAGGGGQRLAYCPAEKSQIGSVAMDRFNLLAYAGAASARVVMINPALADLVKGRVGGQSGFARDLSLRPGTYDRCIEALYRIDPRERKCEDGSCAQGYNVRLAYRQRAGGSVVGQAILEHGFVSNGYPAATDAGDVAALQAMDLDRDTRTSLDGVMKQLLNPN
;
A
#
# COMPACT_ATOMS: atom_id res chain seq x y z
N MET A 1 -13.68 -12.03 98.27
CA MET A 1 -14.75 -11.02 98.29
C MET A 1 -14.95 -10.48 96.88
N ARG A 2 -16.14 -10.73 96.29
CA ARG A 2 -16.77 -10.11 95.09
C ARG A 2 -15.99 -10.25 93.75
N LYS A 3 -16.51 -10.85 92.67
CA LYS A 3 -17.87 -11.23 92.28
C LYS A 3 -17.85 -12.46 91.36
N THR A 4 -18.71 -13.41 91.68
CA THR A 4 -19.40 -14.34 90.76
C THR A 4 -20.24 -13.56 89.75
N SER A 5 -20.35 -14.07 88.52
CA SER A 5 -21.63 -14.45 87.88
C SER A 5 -21.40 -15.00 86.47
N LEU A 6 -22.00 -16.15 86.22
CA LEU A 6 -22.00 -16.95 85.01
C LEU A 6 -22.95 -16.39 83.92
N THR A 7 -22.74 -16.95 82.72
CA THR A 7 -23.70 -17.38 81.68
C THR A 7 -24.16 -16.43 80.56
N THR A 8 -23.85 -16.93 79.36
CA THR A 8 -24.69 -17.10 78.13
C THR A 8 -24.62 -16.13 76.96
N THR A 9 -24.56 -16.78 75.78
CA THR A 9 -25.05 -16.45 74.42
C THR A 9 -24.18 -15.65 73.44
N ALA A 10 -23.49 -16.43 72.58
CA ALA A 10 -23.50 -16.42 71.10
C ALA A 10 -23.67 -15.11 70.31
N ALA A 11 -22.70 -14.83 69.42
CA ALA A 11 -22.95 -14.56 68.00
C ALA A 11 -21.62 -14.59 67.21
N VAL A 12 -21.51 -15.52 66.26
CA VAL A 12 -20.49 -15.56 65.22
C VAL A 12 -20.88 -14.51 64.17
N ALA A 13 -20.08 -13.46 64.00
CA ALA A 13 -20.21 -12.52 62.88
C ALA A 13 -18.98 -12.67 61.98
N ALA A 14 -19.19 -13.30 60.83
CA ALA A 14 -18.22 -13.40 59.76
C ALA A 14 -17.99 -12.01 59.14
N LEU A 15 -16.78 -11.48 59.27
CA LEU A 15 -16.31 -10.37 58.44
C LEU A 15 -15.99 -10.92 57.04
N LEU A 16 -16.93 -10.72 56.12
CA LEU A 16 -16.67 -10.76 54.68
C LEU A 16 -15.76 -9.57 54.32
N LEU A 17 -14.46 -9.85 54.22
CA LEU A 17 -13.54 -9.04 53.43
C LEU A 17 -14.02 -9.11 51.97
N ALA A 18 -14.76 -8.10 51.55
CA ALA A 18 -15.00 -7.82 50.14
C ALA A 18 -13.68 -7.37 49.51
N SER A 19 -12.82 -8.35 49.18
CA SER A 19 -11.84 -8.18 48.13
C SER A 19 -12.62 -7.93 46.85
N GLY A 20 -12.82 -6.66 46.50
CA GLY A 20 -13.20 -6.25 45.16
C GLY A 20 -12.13 -6.80 44.22
N GLY A 21 -12.42 -7.96 43.64
CA GLY A 21 -11.59 -8.55 42.60
C GLY A 21 -11.54 -7.53 41.47
N ALA A 22 -10.37 -6.93 41.27
CA ALA A 22 -10.00 -6.40 39.97
C ALA A 22 -10.13 -7.58 39.02
N SER A 23 -11.25 -7.64 38.28
CA SER A 23 -11.40 -8.52 37.13
C SER A 23 -10.16 -8.31 36.28
N ALA A 24 -9.27 -9.31 36.21
CA ALA A 24 -8.14 -9.29 35.28
C ALA A 24 -8.72 -8.92 33.91
N ALA A 25 -8.23 -7.82 33.33
CA ALA A 25 -8.69 -7.38 32.03
C ALA A 25 -8.51 -8.54 31.04
N ALA A 26 -9.60 -9.01 30.44
CA ALA A 26 -9.56 -10.09 29.48
C ALA A 26 -8.58 -9.73 28.36
N GLY A 27 -7.62 -10.62 28.08
CA GLY A 27 -6.63 -10.46 27.03
C GLY A 27 -7.27 -10.40 25.64
N VAL A 28 -6.47 -10.05 24.63
CA VAL A 28 -6.93 -10.01 23.24
C VAL A 28 -7.27 -11.43 22.77
N GLY A 29 -8.48 -11.61 22.24
CA GLY A 29 -8.92 -12.84 21.60
C GLY A 29 -8.52 -12.91 20.13
N LEU A 30 -8.41 -14.13 19.59
CA LEU A 30 -8.19 -14.36 18.17
C LEU A 30 -9.26 -15.32 17.63
N TYR A 31 -10.10 -14.85 16.71
CA TYR A 31 -11.09 -15.65 16.00
C TYR A 31 -10.52 -16.14 14.68
N VAL A 32 -10.57 -17.44 14.43
CA VAL A 32 -10.13 -18.03 13.16
C VAL A 32 -11.30 -18.02 12.19
N VAL A 33 -11.22 -17.22 11.13
CA VAL A 33 -12.29 -17.09 10.14
C VAL A 33 -12.42 -18.40 9.37
N PRO A 34 -13.62 -19.03 9.31
CA PRO A 34 -13.83 -20.24 8.53
C PRO A 34 -13.74 -19.95 7.02
N GLY A 35 -12.60 -20.21 6.40
CA GLY A 35 -12.44 -20.09 4.96
C GLY A 35 -10.99 -20.10 4.48
N ILE A 36 -10.80 -20.57 3.25
CA ILE A 36 -9.57 -20.34 2.48
C ILE A 36 -9.97 -19.43 1.31
N PHE A 37 -9.47 -18.20 1.34
CA PHE A 37 -9.82 -17.19 0.34
C PHE A 37 -8.76 -17.19 -0.75
N PHE A 38 -9.13 -16.81 -1.96
CA PHE A 38 -8.23 -16.82 -3.11
C PHE A 38 -8.30 -15.49 -3.81
N ASP A 39 -7.15 -15.04 -4.31
CA ASP A 39 -7.06 -13.77 -5.02
C ASP A 39 -7.34 -13.93 -6.52
N ASP A 40 -8.60 -14.23 -6.85
CA ASP A 40 -9.13 -14.30 -8.21
C ASP A 40 -10.22 -13.28 -8.51
N ALA A 41 -10.59 -12.47 -7.52
CA ALA A 41 -11.65 -11.48 -7.62
C ALA A 41 -11.16 -10.20 -8.35
N GLY A 42 -10.82 -10.32 -9.63
CA GLY A 42 -10.44 -9.18 -10.46
C GLY A 42 -10.38 -9.54 -11.95
N THR A 43 -10.60 -8.56 -12.82
CA THR A 43 -10.53 -8.66 -14.29
C THR A 43 -9.11 -8.91 -14.85
N GLY A 44 -8.14 -9.24 -13.99
CA GLY A 44 -6.76 -9.56 -14.36
C GLY A 44 -6.47 -11.07 -14.32
N SER A 45 -5.37 -11.50 -14.94
CA SER A 45 -4.96 -12.90 -14.95
C SER A 45 -4.70 -13.40 -13.53
N SER A 46 -5.59 -14.23 -12.99
CA SER A 46 -5.36 -14.98 -11.76
C SER A 46 -4.04 -15.77 -11.89
N LYS A 47 -3.15 -15.65 -10.90
CA LYS A 47 -1.91 -16.44 -10.81
C LYS A 47 -2.11 -17.72 -10.00
N ILE A 48 -3.37 -18.15 -9.88
CA ILE A 48 -3.76 -19.45 -9.34
C ILE A 48 -3.90 -20.41 -10.53
N ASP A 49 -3.00 -21.39 -10.59
CA ASP A 49 -3.04 -22.51 -11.52
C ASP A 49 -4.45 -23.14 -11.44
N PRO A 50 -5.13 -23.33 -12.59
CA PRO A 50 -6.45 -23.97 -12.63
C PRO A 50 -6.50 -25.33 -11.92
N ALA A 51 -5.39 -26.06 -11.84
CA ALA A 51 -5.28 -27.34 -11.13
C ALA A 51 -5.17 -27.19 -9.61
N PHE A 52 -4.84 -26.01 -9.07
CA PHE A 52 -4.60 -25.81 -7.64
C PHE A 52 -5.89 -25.93 -6.81
N ARG A 53 -6.96 -25.20 -7.17
CA ARG A 53 -8.21 -25.22 -6.40
C ARG A 53 -8.87 -26.59 -6.38
N PRO A 54 -9.01 -27.31 -7.50
CA PRO A 54 -9.57 -28.66 -7.50
C PRO A 54 -8.71 -29.65 -6.72
N ALA A 55 -7.40 -29.41 -6.60
CA ALA A 55 -6.52 -30.27 -5.81
C ALA A 55 -6.78 -30.14 -4.30
N LEU A 56 -7.29 -28.99 -3.82
CA LEU A 56 -7.57 -28.75 -2.41
C LEU A 56 -8.99 -29.21 -2.03
N ASP A 57 -9.10 -30.03 -0.97
CA ASP A 57 -10.35 -30.18 -0.24
C ASP A 57 -10.49 -28.97 0.70
N ILE A 58 -11.35 -28.02 0.35
CA ILE A 58 -11.54 -26.78 1.11
C ILE A 58 -12.10 -27.06 2.51
N ARG A 59 -13.00 -28.04 2.68
CA ARG A 59 -13.56 -28.35 4.01
C ARG A 59 -12.47 -28.91 4.90
N GLN A 60 -11.68 -29.84 4.38
CA GLN A 60 -10.53 -30.39 5.10
C GLN A 60 -9.49 -29.31 5.41
N SER A 61 -9.23 -28.41 4.46
CA SER A 61 -8.27 -27.30 4.64
C SER A 61 -8.71 -26.31 5.72
N VAL A 62 -10.01 -26.01 5.82
CA VAL A 62 -10.57 -25.18 6.90
C VAL A 62 -10.48 -25.88 8.26
N ALA A 63 -10.79 -27.18 8.32
CA ALA A 63 -10.62 -27.96 9.55
C ALA A 63 -9.15 -28.01 10.00
N GLN A 64 -8.22 -28.17 9.05
CA GLN A 64 -6.78 -28.11 9.32
C GLN A 64 -6.37 -26.72 9.82
N LEU A 65 -6.83 -25.64 9.20
CA LEU A 65 -6.57 -24.27 9.66
C LEU A 65 -6.98 -24.11 11.13
N GLN A 66 -8.20 -24.52 11.50
CA GLN A 66 -8.67 -24.45 12.88
C GLN A 66 -7.79 -25.27 13.83
N GLN A 67 -7.50 -26.52 13.48
CA GLN A 67 -6.67 -27.41 14.28
C GLN A 67 -5.24 -26.86 14.48
N ARG A 68 -4.61 -26.38 13.41
CA ARG A 68 -3.25 -25.83 13.46
C ARG A 68 -3.20 -24.50 14.20
N ALA A 69 -4.21 -23.64 14.02
CA ALA A 69 -4.30 -22.41 14.79
C ALA A 69 -4.46 -22.70 16.29
N GLN A 70 -5.25 -23.70 16.67
CA GLN A 70 -5.40 -24.13 18.07
C GLN A 70 -4.08 -24.65 18.67
N ALA A 71 -3.22 -25.26 17.85
CA ALA A 71 -1.91 -25.73 18.29
C ALA A 71 -0.90 -24.59 18.51
N HIS A 72 -0.96 -23.53 17.71
CA HIS A 72 0.04 -22.45 17.72
C HIS A 72 -0.38 -21.22 18.55
N PHE A 73 -1.67 -20.90 18.63
CA PHE A 73 -2.18 -19.72 19.33
C PHE A 73 -2.84 -20.09 20.66
N ARG A 74 -2.50 -19.34 21.72
CA ARG A 74 -2.94 -19.65 23.10
C ARG A 74 -4.34 -19.12 23.45
N SER A 75 -4.84 -18.12 22.73
CA SER A 75 -6.06 -17.37 23.08
C SER A 75 -7.02 -17.30 21.89
N LEU A 76 -7.57 -18.45 21.49
CA LEU A 76 -8.58 -18.49 20.44
C LEU A 76 -9.97 -18.16 21.00
N ALA A 77 -10.63 -17.20 20.37
CA ALA A 77 -12.01 -16.87 20.64
C ALA A 77 -12.92 -17.80 19.81
N PRO A 78 -13.91 -18.48 20.43
CA PRO A 78 -14.80 -19.38 19.70
C PRO A 78 -15.81 -18.63 18.81
N THR A 79 -16.10 -17.37 19.13
CA THR A 79 -17.02 -16.52 18.39
C THR A 79 -16.71 -15.03 18.61
N ILE A 80 -17.30 -14.18 17.77
CA ILE A 80 -17.30 -12.73 17.92
C ILE A 80 -18.74 -12.26 18.21
N ASP A 81 -18.92 -11.44 19.25
CA ASP A 81 -20.21 -10.90 19.66
C ASP A 81 -20.10 -9.44 20.14
N SER A 82 -21.21 -8.84 20.54
CA SER A 82 -21.26 -7.47 21.06
C SER A 82 -20.34 -7.20 22.25
N LYS A 83 -19.97 -8.23 23.03
CA LYS A 83 -19.16 -8.11 24.24
C LYS A 83 -17.67 -8.15 23.95
N ASN A 84 -17.23 -8.90 22.94
CA ASN A 84 -15.80 -9.12 22.66
C ASN A 84 -15.30 -8.50 21.34
N ARG A 85 -16.18 -7.98 20.47
CA ARG A 85 -15.82 -7.54 19.10
C ARG A 85 -14.69 -6.52 18.93
N LEU A 86 -14.44 -5.64 19.91
CA LEU A 86 -13.28 -4.71 19.86
C LEU A 86 -12.02 -5.23 20.57
N ARG A 87 -12.11 -6.38 21.23
CA ARG A 87 -11.00 -7.08 21.89
C ARG A 87 -10.68 -8.43 21.22
N THR A 88 -11.32 -8.75 20.10
CA THR A 88 -11.07 -9.95 19.32
C THR A 88 -10.62 -9.58 17.91
N LEU A 89 -9.49 -10.13 17.47
CA LEU A 89 -9.00 -10.00 16.10
C LEU A 89 -9.47 -11.18 15.26
N ALA A 90 -9.60 -10.99 13.95
CA ALA A 90 -9.92 -12.05 12.99
C ALA A 90 -8.66 -12.49 12.24
N LEU A 91 -8.38 -13.80 12.24
CA LEU A 91 -7.35 -14.44 11.42
C LEU A 91 -7.98 -15.00 10.15
N SER A 92 -7.54 -14.54 8.99
CA SER A 92 -7.93 -15.09 7.68
C SER A 92 -6.72 -15.56 6.87
N VAL A 93 -6.90 -16.62 6.07
CA VAL A 93 -5.87 -17.21 5.20
C VAL A 93 -6.23 -16.96 3.75
N GLN A 94 -5.30 -16.40 2.99
CA GLN A 94 -5.50 -16.13 1.57
C GLN A 94 -4.41 -16.78 0.72
N VAL A 95 -4.81 -17.38 -0.39
CA VAL A 95 -3.92 -17.85 -1.43
C VAL A 95 -3.75 -16.73 -2.44
N THR A 96 -2.62 -16.05 -2.40
CA THR A 96 -2.30 -14.94 -3.31
C THR A 96 -1.62 -15.42 -4.59
N ARG A 97 -1.02 -16.62 -4.57
CA ARG A 97 -0.38 -17.24 -5.73
C ARG A 97 -0.30 -18.76 -5.61
N ALA A 98 -0.52 -19.45 -6.71
CA ALA A 98 -0.17 -20.86 -6.87
C ALA A 98 0.18 -21.07 -8.34
N SER A 99 1.46 -21.05 -8.71
CA SER A 99 1.87 -21.13 -10.11
C SER A 99 2.56 -22.45 -10.40
N ARG A 100 2.69 -22.77 -11.70
CA ARG A 100 3.40 -23.95 -12.18
C ARG A 100 4.38 -23.56 -13.27
N TYR A 101 5.63 -23.97 -13.08
CA TYR A 101 6.71 -23.80 -14.03
C TYR A 101 7.23 -25.16 -14.44
N GLN A 102 7.49 -25.36 -15.73
CA GLN A 102 7.94 -26.65 -16.26
C GLN A 102 9.20 -26.46 -17.09
N ILE A 103 10.19 -27.31 -16.86
CA ILE A 103 11.45 -27.36 -17.59
C ILE A 103 11.62 -28.78 -18.12
N ASP A 104 11.35 -28.94 -19.41
CA ASP A 104 11.58 -30.21 -20.10
C ASP A 104 13.08 -30.44 -20.33
N LYS A 105 13.56 -31.61 -19.95
CA LYS A 105 14.95 -32.04 -20.10
C LYS A 105 15.10 -32.98 -21.30
N SER A 106 16.31 -32.98 -21.86
CA SER A 106 16.69 -33.84 -22.99
C SER A 106 16.68 -35.33 -22.64
N ASP A 107 16.78 -35.68 -21.35
CA ASP A 107 16.73 -37.05 -20.84
C ASP A 107 15.31 -37.65 -20.77
N GLY A 108 14.30 -36.92 -21.22
CA GLY A 108 12.91 -37.37 -21.21
C GLY A 108 12.16 -37.05 -19.90
N THR A 109 12.80 -36.40 -18.94
CA THR A 109 12.15 -35.91 -17.72
C THR A 109 11.69 -34.45 -17.85
N THR A 110 10.86 -34.00 -16.91
CA THR A 110 10.46 -32.60 -16.77
C THR A 110 10.55 -32.20 -15.29
N ASP A 111 11.21 -31.08 -15.00
CA ASP A 111 11.20 -30.48 -13.67
C ASP A 111 10.01 -29.52 -13.57
N ILE A 112 9.18 -29.71 -12.56
CA ILE A 112 7.98 -28.93 -12.31
C ILE A 112 8.17 -28.17 -11.00
N TYR A 113 8.25 -26.84 -11.07
CA TYR A 113 8.30 -25.96 -9.90
C TYR A 113 6.90 -25.45 -9.59
N LEU A 114 6.52 -25.52 -8.32
CA LEU A 114 5.18 -25.23 -7.83
C LEU A 114 5.23 -24.18 -6.72
N PRO A 115 5.50 -22.89 -7.03
CA PRO A 115 5.44 -21.83 -6.04
C PRO A 115 4.01 -21.60 -5.54
N VAL A 116 3.79 -21.80 -4.24
CA VAL A 116 2.53 -21.46 -3.55
C VAL A 116 2.82 -20.34 -2.55
N THR A 117 2.05 -19.26 -2.61
CA THR A 117 2.12 -18.14 -1.65
C THR A 117 0.83 -18.04 -0.88
N LEU A 118 0.96 -18.04 0.45
CA LEU A 118 -0.12 -17.80 1.37
C LEU A 118 0.12 -16.49 2.12
N SER A 119 -0.96 -15.79 2.43
CA SER A 119 -0.98 -14.59 3.25
C SER A 119 -1.94 -14.77 4.42
N LEU A 120 -1.45 -14.57 5.63
CA LEU A 120 -2.22 -14.52 6.86
C LEU A 120 -2.51 -13.06 7.21
N TYR A 121 -3.78 -12.73 7.45
CA TYR A 121 -4.20 -11.40 7.87
C TYR A 121 -4.83 -11.45 9.26
N PHE A 122 -4.32 -10.59 10.15
CA PHE A 122 -4.90 -10.30 11.46
C PHE A 122 -5.61 -8.95 11.36
N SER A 123 -6.93 -8.98 11.27
CA SER A 123 -7.75 -7.79 11.04
C SER A 123 -8.68 -7.49 12.20
N ASN A 124 -8.98 -6.21 12.40
CA ASN A 124 -10.10 -5.80 13.22
C ASN A 124 -11.42 -6.14 12.47
N PRO A 125 -12.24 -7.07 12.99
CA PRO A 125 -13.48 -7.49 12.33
C PRO A 125 -14.51 -6.35 12.21
N MET A 126 -14.32 -5.26 12.96
CA MET A 126 -15.23 -4.13 13.01
C MET A 126 -14.87 -2.99 12.06
N THR A 127 -13.61 -2.92 11.61
CA THR A 127 -13.16 -1.84 10.71
C THR A 127 -12.62 -2.37 9.39
N GLY A 128 -12.35 -3.68 9.30
CA GLY A 128 -11.63 -4.29 8.19
C GLY A 128 -10.16 -3.88 8.10
N GLU A 129 -9.66 -3.15 9.09
CA GLU A 129 -8.26 -2.79 9.17
C GLU A 129 -7.40 -4.02 9.43
N VAL A 130 -6.48 -4.31 8.50
CA VAL A 130 -5.42 -5.28 8.71
C VAL A 130 -4.37 -4.65 9.63
N LEU A 131 -4.22 -5.21 10.83
CA LEU A 131 -3.28 -4.73 11.83
C LEU A 131 -1.91 -5.42 11.72
N GLN A 132 -1.88 -6.64 11.20
CA GLN A 132 -0.67 -7.39 10.92
C GLN A 132 -0.92 -8.38 9.78
N SER A 133 0.07 -8.56 8.91
CA SER A 133 0.03 -9.56 7.85
C SER A 133 1.35 -10.31 7.78
N PHE A 134 1.27 -11.58 7.42
CA PHE A 134 2.44 -12.42 7.13
C PHE A 134 2.23 -13.05 5.77
N SER A 135 3.24 -13.02 4.91
CA SER A 135 3.21 -13.76 3.66
C SER A 135 4.44 -14.61 3.50
N GLN A 136 4.26 -15.79 2.91
CA GLN A 136 5.35 -16.71 2.65
C GLN A 136 5.08 -17.49 1.37
N THR A 137 6.13 -17.60 0.55
CA THR A 137 6.12 -18.48 -0.63
C THR A 137 6.91 -19.74 -0.32
N ARG A 138 6.33 -20.90 -0.66
CA ARG A 138 7.03 -22.18 -0.71
C ARG A 138 7.27 -22.56 -2.16
N TYR A 139 8.49 -22.98 -2.47
CA TYR A 139 8.88 -23.48 -3.79
C TYR A 139 9.08 -24.99 -3.70
N ASP A 140 8.08 -25.76 -4.13
CA ASP A 140 8.24 -27.21 -4.29
C ASP A 140 8.73 -27.53 -5.71
N VAL A 141 9.57 -28.55 -5.83
CA VAL A 141 10.12 -29.03 -7.11
C VAL A 141 9.83 -30.52 -7.24
N LEU A 142 9.28 -30.91 -8.39
CA LEU A 142 8.99 -32.30 -8.72
C LEU A 142 9.62 -32.64 -10.08
N THR A 143 10.44 -33.67 -10.13
CA THR A 143 10.93 -34.23 -11.41
C THR A 143 10.04 -35.40 -11.80
N ALA A 144 9.42 -35.33 -12.98
CA ALA A 144 8.57 -36.39 -13.51
C ALA A 144 9.11 -36.94 -14.83
N SER A 145 8.99 -38.26 -15.03
CA SER A 145 9.25 -38.85 -16.35
C SER A 145 8.08 -38.56 -17.28
N ARG A 146 8.36 -38.03 -18.48
CA ARG A 146 7.32 -37.77 -19.50
C ARG A 146 6.69 -39.07 -20.04
N ALA A 147 7.35 -40.22 -19.84
CA ALA A 147 6.80 -41.52 -20.19
C ALA A 147 5.60 -41.96 -19.32
N LEU A 148 5.39 -41.33 -18.16
CA LEU A 148 4.24 -41.61 -17.27
C LEU A 148 2.90 -41.12 -17.83
N GLY A 149 2.93 -40.25 -18.85
CA GLY A 149 1.76 -39.61 -19.43
C GLY A 149 1.20 -38.47 -18.56
N GLN A 150 0.46 -37.56 -19.19
CA GLN A 150 -0.04 -36.34 -18.56
C GLN A 150 -0.89 -36.57 -17.29
N PRO A 151 -1.85 -37.54 -17.26
CA PRO A 151 -2.70 -37.74 -16.09
C PRO A 151 -1.93 -38.08 -14.81
N ALA A 152 -0.86 -38.89 -14.90
CA ALA A 152 -0.03 -39.26 -13.76
C ALA A 152 0.83 -38.07 -13.26
N ILE A 153 1.29 -37.24 -14.19
CA ILE A 153 1.99 -35.99 -13.86
C ILE A 153 1.03 -35.03 -13.13
N GLU A 154 -0.19 -34.84 -13.64
CA GLU A 154 -1.20 -33.98 -12.99
C GLU A 154 -1.58 -34.48 -11.59
N ALA A 155 -1.72 -35.79 -11.39
CA ALA A 155 -1.97 -36.36 -10.06
C ALA A 155 -0.80 -36.08 -9.09
N SER A 156 0.43 -36.15 -9.58
CA SER A 156 1.63 -35.82 -8.80
C SER A 156 1.69 -34.33 -8.45
N VAL A 157 1.32 -33.46 -9.39
CA VAL A 157 1.19 -32.00 -9.17
C VAL A 157 0.11 -31.70 -8.13
N ALA A 158 -1.07 -32.31 -8.24
CA ALA A 158 -2.15 -32.13 -7.26
C ALA A 158 -1.74 -32.58 -5.84
N ASN A 159 -1.01 -33.70 -5.72
CA ASN A 159 -0.44 -34.16 -4.46
C ASN A 159 0.58 -33.17 -3.90
N ALA A 160 1.49 -32.68 -4.75
CA ALA A 160 2.48 -31.68 -4.36
C ALA A 160 1.80 -30.37 -3.89
N TYR A 161 0.75 -29.90 -4.58
CA TYR A 161 -0.01 -28.74 -4.14
C TYR A 161 -0.67 -28.92 -2.77
N ARG A 162 -1.33 -30.06 -2.51
CA ARG A 162 -1.93 -30.35 -1.20
C ARG A 162 -0.90 -30.36 -0.07
N ASN A 163 0.21 -31.06 -0.31
CA ASN A 163 1.28 -31.19 0.68
C ASN A 163 1.99 -29.84 0.90
N GLY A 164 2.28 -29.12 -0.17
CA GLY A 164 2.88 -27.79 -0.15
C GLY A 164 2.00 -26.79 0.60
N PHE A 165 0.70 -26.75 0.31
CA PHE A 165 -0.26 -25.90 1.02
C PHE A 165 -0.31 -26.23 2.51
N THR A 166 -0.48 -27.50 2.88
CA THR A 166 -0.58 -27.92 4.29
C THR A 166 0.68 -27.57 5.08
N THR A 167 1.85 -27.82 4.47
CA THR A 167 3.16 -27.53 5.09
C THR A 167 3.38 -26.03 5.24
N LEU A 168 3.05 -25.25 4.19
CA LEU A 168 3.17 -23.80 4.22
C LEU A 168 2.23 -23.18 5.25
N LEU A 169 0.98 -23.65 5.33
CA LEU A 169 0.01 -23.20 6.32
C LEU A 169 0.52 -23.40 7.76
N ASP A 170 1.01 -24.60 8.09
CA ASP A 170 1.54 -24.89 9.43
C ASP A 170 2.78 -24.04 9.74
N THR A 171 3.71 -23.91 8.79
CA THR A 171 4.92 -23.10 8.93
C THR A 171 4.58 -21.62 9.15
N MET A 172 3.62 -21.10 8.39
CA MET A 172 3.17 -19.71 8.51
C MET A 172 2.46 -19.45 9.82
N LEU A 173 1.56 -20.34 10.27
CA LEU A 173 0.88 -20.20 11.56
C LEU A 173 1.90 -20.26 12.71
N ALA A 174 2.88 -21.15 12.65
CA ALA A 174 3.96 -21.23 13.64
C ALA A 174 4.87 -19.98 13.64
N SER A 175 5.15 -19.41 12.47
CA SER A 175 5.93 -18.17 12.33
C SER A 175 5.14 -16.96 12.84
N ALA A 176 3.87 -16.85 12.44
CA ALA A 176 2.97 -15.80 12.86
C ALA A 176 2.76 -15.85 14.37
N ALA A 177 2.51 -17.02 14.97
CA ALA A 177 2.33 -17.15 16.42
C ALA A 177 3.55 -16.71 17.25
N ARG A 178 4.76 -16.83 16.72
CA ARG A 178 5.99 -16.32 17.38
C ARG A 178 6.10 -14.80 17.34
N GLN A 179 5.49 -14.16 16.35
CA GLN A 179 5.58 -12.72 16.11
C GLN A 179 4.29 -11.97 16.49
N PHE A 180 3.19 -12.70 16.68
CA PHE A 180 1.89 -12.19 17.04
C PHE A 180 1.82 -11.97 18.54
N ASN A 181 2.08 -10.74 18.96
CA ASN A 181 2.02 -10.30 20.34
C ASN A 181 0.94 -9.22 20.49
N PRO A 182 -0.36 -9.59 20.44
CA PRO A 182 -1.42 -8.62 20.61
C PRO A 182 -1.42 -8.09 22.05
N TYR A 183 -1.75 -6.82 22.20
CA TYR A 183 -1.88 -6.16 23.49
C TYR A 183 -3.18 -5.35 23.53
N VAL A 184 -3.67 -5.11 24.74
CA VAL A 184 -4.81 -4.22 24.94
C VAL A 184 -4.27 -2.80 25.04
N VAL A 185 -4.76 -1.94 24.16
CA VAL A 185 -4.56 -0.49 24.27
C VAL A 185 -5.72 0.04 25.11
N GLU A 186 -5.42 0.63 26.25
CA GLU A 186 -6.43 1.22 27.16
C GLU A 186 -6.08 2.66 27.48
N THR A 187 -7.10 3.53 27.52
CA THR A 187 -7.00 4.95 27.88
C THR A 187 -8.23 5.41 28.62
N ARG A 188 -8.09 6.47 29.40
CA ARG A 188 -9.17 7.10 30.15
C ARG A 188 -9.56 8.42 29.51
N VAL A 189 -10.85 8.74 29.60
CA VAL A 189 -11.34 10.11 29.35
C VAL A 189 -10.75 11.05 30.41
N ALA A 190 -9.84 11.91 29.97
CA ALA A 190 -9.22 12.97 30.76
C ALA A 190 -10.16 14.17 30.93
N ASP A 191 -10.88 14.51 29.86
CA ASP A 191 -11.81 15.64 29.82
C ASP A 191 -12.75 15.53 28.60
N THR A 192 -13.79 16.36 28.56
CA THR A 192 -14.63 16.57 27.37
C THR A 192 -14.68 18.05 27.00
N TRP A 193 -14.50 18.34 25.71
CA TRP A 193 -14.46 19.71 25.23
C TRP A 193 -15.29 19.88 23.96
N ARG A 194 -16.41 20.63 24.06
CA ARG A 194 -17.26 21.03 22.92
C ARG A 194 -17.66 19.91 21.94
N GLY A 195 -17.84 18.69 22.43
CA GLY A 195 -18.19 17.50 21.63
C GLY A 195 -17.01 16.57 21.32
N PHE A 196 -15.80 16.94 21.73
CA PHE A 196 -14.61 16.10 21.69
C PHE A 196 -14.38 15.43 23.04
N VAL A 197 -13.80 14.23 22.98
CA VAL A 197 -13.34 13.45 24.13
C VAL A 197 -11.82 13.52 24.14
N ILE A 198 -11.24 14.01 25.24
CA ILE A 198 -9.79 14.09 25.42
C ILE A 198 -9.34 12.87 26.21
N LEU A 199 -8.36 12.16 25.68
CA LEU A 199 -7.86 10.90 26.19
C LEU A 199 -6.48 11.09 26.83
N ASP A 200 -6.25 10.43 27.95
CA ASP A 200 -5.04 10.54 28.77
C ASP A 200 -3.79 9.84 28.21
N LYS A 201 -3.90 9.30 26.99
CA LYS A 201 -2.82 8.60 26.28
C LYS A 201 -2.87 8.87 24.79
N GLY A 202 -1.70 8.83 24.16
CA GLY A 202 -1.51 9.08 22.73
C GLY A 202 -0.77 7.96 21.99
N TYR A 203 -0.04 8.33 20.95
CA TYR A 203 0.65 7.36 20.08
C TYR A 203 1.71 6.53 20.80
N ARG A 204 2.29 7.03 21.91
CA ARG A 204 3.24 6.25 22.73
C ARG A 204 2.58 5.07 23.44
N ALA A 205 1.28 5.15 23.70
CA ALA A 205 0.49 4.03 24.21
C ALA A 205 -0.10 3.16 23.10
N GLY A 206 0.19 3.48 21.84
CA GLY A 206 -0.28 2.74 20.68
C GLY A 206 -1.59 3.23 20.10
N ILE A 207 -2.06 4.44 20.45
CA ILE A 207 -3.29 5.05 19.90
C ILE A 207 -2.98 5.85 18.63
N GLY A 208 -3.67 5.57 17.54
CA GLY A 208 -3.52 6.22 16.25
C GLY A 208 -4.81 6.91 15.76
N LYS A 209 -4.67 7.83 14.80
CA LYS A 209 -5.79 8.44 14.09
C LYS A 209 -6.62 7.36 13.38
N GLY A 210 -7.95 7.43 13.53
CA GLY A 210 -8.91 6.51 12.95
C GLY A 210 -9.24 5.30 13.84
N ASP A 211 -8.51 5.09 14.94
CA ASP A 211 -8.80 4.02 15.88
C ASP A 211 -10.22 4.13 16.45
N VAL A 212 -10.90 2.99 16.53
CA VAL A 212 -12.20 2.86 17.22
C VAL A 212 -11.99 2.10 18.53
N MET A 213 -12.50 2.66 19.63
CA MET A 213 -12.36 2.11 20.98
C MET A 213 -13.73 2.09 21.69
N ASN A 214 -13.93 1.16 22.62
CA ASN A 214 -15.15 1.11 23.46
C ASN A 214 -14.85 0.96 24.95
N ASP A 215 -15.84 1.35 25.76
CA ASP A 215 -15.91 1.11 27.21
C ASP A 215 -16.99 0.06 27.58
N GLY A 216 -17.60 -0.57 26.56
CA GLY A 216 -18.72 -1.52 26.68
C GLY A 216 -20.12 -0.89 26.56
N ALA A 217 -20.25 0.43 26.71
CA ALA A 217 -21.53 1.15 26.59
C ALA A 217 -21.50 2.23 25.48
N SER A 218 -20.33 2.80 25.24
CA SER A 218 -20.06 3.86 24.27
C SER A 218 -18.89 3.45 23.36
N GLU A 219 -18.86 4.04 22.17
CA GLU A 219 -17.77 3.88 21.21
C GLU A 219 -17.26 5.26 20.78
N ILE A 220 -15.95 5.39 20.64
CA ILE A 220 -15.28 6.61 20.20
C ILE A 220 -14.39 6.34 19.00
N ARG A 221 -14.19 7.35 18.16
CA ARG A 221 -13.21 7.33 17.07
C ARG A 221 -12.16 8.41 17.30
N VAL A 222 -10.88 8.04 17.23
CA VAL A 222 -9.76 8.96 17.39
C VAL A 222 -9.59 9.81 16.13
N GLU A 223 -9.63 11.13 16.28
CA GLU A 223 -9.41 12.11 15.21
C GLU A 223 -7.97 12.64 15.19
N HIS A 224 -7.28 12.60 16.34
CA HIS A 224 -5.87 12.98 16.48
C HIS A 224 -5.21 12.24 17.64
N ALA A 225 -3.92 11.94 17.51
CA ALA A 225 -3.11 11.37 18.57
C ALA A 225 -1.81 12.19 18.70
N GLY A 226 -1.64 12.87 19.83
CA GLY A 226 -0.38 13.44 20.29
C GLY A 226 0.51 12.37 20.93
N ALA A 227 1.61 12.78 21.57
CA ALA A 227 2.56 11.83 22.16
C ALA A 227 1.93 11.08 23.32
N ASP A 228 1.34 11.83 24.24
CA ASP A 228 0.83 11.37 25.51
C ASP A 228 -0.67 11.69 25.69
N TYR A 229 -1.35 12.21 24.66
CA TYR A 229 -2.82 12.37 24.63
C TYR A 229 -3.40 12.01 23.26
N ALA A 230 -4.72 11.84 23.21
CA ALA A 230 -5.46 11.71 21.97
C ALA A 230 -6.79 12.45 22.06
N VAL A 231 -7.36 12.76 20.89
CA VAL A 231 -8.64 13.46 20.76
C VAL A 231 -9.55 12.60 19.93
N ALA A 232 -10.74 12.31 20.46
CA ALA A 232 -11.72 11.45 19.85
C ALA A 232 -13.10 12.10 19.77
N VAL A 233 -13.96 11.52 18.94
CA VAL A 233 -15.36 11.91 18.81
C VAL A 233 -16.26 10.71 19.15
N PRO A 234 -17.41 10.90 19.82
CA PRO A 234 -18.37 9.83 20.06
C PRO A 234 -18.91 9.29 18.73
N VAL A 235 -18.94 7.96 18.59
CA VAL A 235 -19.56 7.24 17.47
C VAL A 235 -20.89 6.62 17.91
N LEU A 236 -20.92 6.09 19.13
CA LEU A 236 -22.11 5.50 19.75
C LEU A 236 -22.11 5.83 21.24
N GLY A 237 -23.29 6.13 21.79
CA GLY A 237 -23.44 6.47 23.21
C GLY A 237 -22.83 7.83 23.56
N ASN A 238 -22.80 8.12 24.86
CA ASN A 238 -22.25 9.35 25.41
C ASN A 238 -21.12 8.99 26.38
N PRO A 239 -19.85 9.16 25.98
CA PRO A 239 -18.70 8.94 26.83
C PRO A 239 -18.78 9.74 28.12
N LYS A 240 -18.51 9.09 29.26
CA LYS A 240 -18.50 9.73 30.58
C LYS A 240 -17.07 10.06 30.99
N ASP A 241 -16.91 11.10 31.80
CA ASP A 241 -15.61 11.43 32.38
C ASP A 241 -15.07 10.25 33.21
N GLY A 242 -13.78 9.99 33.07
CA GLY A 242 -13.12 8.87 33.73
C GLY A 242 -13.44 7.49 33.14
N ALA A 243 -14.28 7.37 32.11
CA ALA A 243 -14.53 6.11 31.40
C ALA A 243 -13.23 5.57 30.78
N VAL A 244 -13.08 4.24 30.78
CA VAL A 244 -11.90 3.57 30.23
C VAL A 244 -12.26 2.93 28.91
N PHE A 245 -11.68 3.46 27.85
CA PHE A 245 -11.83 2.95 26.50
C PHE A 245 -10.69 2.01 26.16
N SER A 246 -11.00 0.97 25.39
CA SER A 246 -10.02 -0.06 25.03
C SER A 246 -10.22 -0.59 23.62
N ARG A 247 -9.14 -1.14 23.06
CA ARG A 247 -9.15 -1.95 21.84
C ARG A 247 -7.99 -2.95 21.82
N ALA A 248 -8.09 -3.96 20.96
CA ALA A 248 -6.95 -4.78 20.59
C ALA A 248 -5.97 -4.00 19.69
N GLY A 249 -4.67 -4.22 19.89
CA GLY A 249 -3.61 -3.72 19.03
C GLY A 249 -2.54 -4.78 18.78
N THR A 250 -1.94 -4.75 17.60
CA THR A 250 -0.78 -5.60 17.23
C THR A 250 0.35 -4.80 16.61
N MET A 251 0.10 -3.52 16.27
CA MET A 251 1.11 -2.65 15.67
C MET A 251 2.23 -2.38 16.67
N ALA A 252 3.47 -2.39 16.19
CA ALA A 252 4.59 -1.86 16.95
C ALA A 252 4.34 -0.37 17.22
N LEU A 253 4.67 0.10 18.43
CA LEU A 253 4.50 1.52 18.80
C LEU A 253 5.23 2.47 17.83
N SER A 254 6.33 2.01 17.22
CA SER A 254 7.08 2.74 16.19
C SER A 254 6.27 3.01 14.92
N ASP A 255 5.31 2.16 14.58
CA ASP A 255 4.50 2.26 13.36
C ASP A 255 3.22 3.08 13.58
N VAL A 256 2.75 3.19 14.82
CA VAL A 256 1.52 3.95 15.15
C VAL A 256 1.66 5.43 14.81
N LYS A 257 2.86 6.00 14.99
CA LYS A 257 3.15 7.40 14.66
C LYS A 257 3.47 7.65 13.18
N LYS A 258 3.66 6.60 12.38
CA LYS A 258 4.09 6.75 10.98
C LYS A 258 2.91 7.15 10.09
N PRO A 259 3.16 7.96 9.05
CA PRO A 259 2.17 8.23 8.02
C PRO A 259 1.67 6.92 7.42
N ARG A 260 0.35 6.80 7.26
CA ARG A 260 -0.27 5.62 6.66
C ARG A 260 -0.35 5.79 5.15
N VAL A 261 0.12 4.80 4.40
CA VAL A 261 0.21 4.85 2.94
C VAL A 261 -0.47 3.63 2.33
N LEU A 262 -1.34 3.84 1.35
CA LEU A 262 -1.95 2.74 0.58
C LEU A 262 -1.28 2.59 -0.79
N ALA A 263 -0.68 1.43 -1.05
CA ALA A 263 -0.06 1.12 -2.34
C ALA A 263 -1.07 0.49 -3.31
N LEU A 264 -1.07 0.94 -4.56
CA LEU A 264 -1.99 0.52 -5.62
C LEU A 264 -1.24 0.38 -6.95
N VAL A 265 -1.58 -0.64 -7.74
CA VAL A 265 -1.08 -0.77 -9.12
C VAL A 265 -2.07 -0.08 -10.07
N SER A 266 -1.59 0.82 -10.93
CA SER A 266 -2.45 1.55 -11.86
C SER A 266 -2.94 0.67 -13.00
N ASP A 267 -2.03 -0.04 -13.65
CA ASP A 267 -2.26 -0.76 -14.89
C ASP A 267 -1.95 -2.24 -14.70
N GLY A 268 -2.88 -3.09 -15.12
CA GLY A 268 -2.74 -4.54 -14.98
C GLY A 268 -1.59 -5.10 -15.83
N ASN A 269 -0.96 -6.15 -15.34
CA ASN A 269 0.12 -6.85 -16.02
C ASN A 269 -0.16 -8.35 -16.09
N ASN A 270 -0.11 -8.93 -17.29
CA ASN A 270 -0.32 -10.36 -17.49
C ASN A 270 0.85 -11.21 -16.98
N ASP A 271 2.06 -10.66 -16.91
CA ASP A 271 3.23 -11.34 -16.36
C ASP A 271 3.20 -11.40 -14.83
N LEU A 272 2.60 -10.42 -14.15
CA LEU A 272 2.51 -10.34 -12.68
C LEU A 272 1.21 -9.68 -12.22
N SER A 273 0.41 -10.34 -11.38
CA SER A 273 -0.87 -9.76 -10.91
C SER A 273 -0.65 -8.55 -9.99
N ASP A 274 -1.66 -7.68 -9.92
CA ASP A 274 -1.60 -6.44 -9.15
C ASP A 274 -1.42 -6.68 -7.65
N ALA A 275 -2.08 -7.72 -7.13
CA ALA A 275 -1.97 -8.09 -5.73
C ALA A 275 -0.57 -8.63 -5.39
N VAL A 276 -0.01 -9.51 -6.22
CA VAL A 276 1.37 -10.00 -6.03
C VAL A 276 2.37 -8.84 -6.14
N SER A 277 2.15 -7.91 -7.08
CA SER A 277 3.00 -6.72 -7.24
C SER A 277 2.97 -5.84 -6.00
N THR A 278 1.77 -5.54 -5.48
CA THR A 278 1.58 -4.76 -4.25
C THR A 278 2.25 -5.45 -3.08
N GLN A 279 2.04 -6.75 -2.93
CA GLN A 279 2.57 -7.53 -1.84
C GLN A 279 4.10 -7.56 -1.83
N LEU A 280 4.74 -7.86 -2.97
CA LEU A 280 6.20 -7.87 -3.10
C LEU A 280 6.81 -6.52 -2.72
N PHE A 281 6.19 -5.43 -3.18
CA PHE A 281 6.63 -4.08 -2.85
C PHE A 281 6.50 -3.77 -1.35
N THR A 282 5.34 -4.07 -0.74
CA THR A 282 5.11 -3.78 0.68
C THR A 282 5.92 -4.67 1.62
N ASP A 283 6.08 -5.96 1.29
CA ASP A 283 6.86 -6.92 2.09
C ASP A 283 8.34 -6.50 2.13
N LYS A 284 8.85 -6.01 1.00
CA LYS A 284 10.23 -5.53 0.89
C LYS A 284 10.50 -4.24 1.67
N LEU A 285 9.51 -3.35 1.79
CA LEU A 285 9.61 -2.13 2.61
C LEU A 285 9.73 -2.46 4.11
N GLY A 286 8.92 -3.41 4.59
CA GLY A 286 8.93 -3.89 5.97
C GLY A 286 8.72 -2.79 7.03
N SER A 287 9.06 -3.08 8.29
CA SER A 287 8.92 -2.14 9.42
C SER A 287 9.99 -1.04 9.46
N GLY A 288 11.02 -1.13 8.63
CA GLY A 288 12.08 -0.12 8.51
C GLY A 288 11.66 1.12 7.71
N ALA A 289 10.57 1.04 6.94
CA ALA A 289 10.07 2.15 6.14
C ALA A 289 9.66 3.35 7.02
N PRO A 290 9.82 4.60 6.53
CA PRO A 290 9.46 5.81 7.26
C PRO A 290 7.94 6.05 7.32
N PHE A 291 7.17 5.17 6.68
CA PHE A 291 5.71 5.16 6.65
C PHE A 291 5.21 3.74 6.94
N ALA A 292 3.95 3.62 7.35
CA ALA A 292 3.27 2.34 7.55
C ALA A 292 2.43 2.03 6.30
N THR A 293 2.74 0.94 5.60
CA THR A 293 1.94 0.48 4.47
C THR A 293 0.65 -0.15 4.97
N LEU A 294 -0.48 0.27 4.42
CA LEU A 294 -1.78 -0.30 4.69
C LEU A 294 -2.05 -1.46 3.72
N PRO A 295 -2.17 -2.71 4.19
CA PRO A 295 -2.55 -3.81 3.32
C PRO A 295 -3.96 -3.59 2.75
N LEU A 296 -4.11 -3.85 1.45
CA LEU A 296 -5.41 -3.91 0.80
C LEU A 296 -5.85 -5.38 0.77
N ASN A 297 -6.90 -5.71 1.53
CA ASN A 297 -7.50 -7.03 1.45
C ASN A 297 -8.61 -7.01 0.40
N ALA A 298 -8.30 -7.44 -0.83
CA ALA A 298 -9.26 -7.53 -1.92
C ALA A 298 -10.41 -8.53 -1.61
N ASN A 299 -10.14 -9.53 -0.78
CA ASN A 299 -11.12 -10.54 -0.34
C ASN A 299 -11.86 -10.13 0.94
N PHE A 300 -11.75 -8.88 1.40
CA PHE A 300 -12.32 -8.47 2.68
C PHE A 300 -13.83 -8.73 2.75
N SER A 301 -14.59 -8.48 1.69
CA SER A 301 -16.03 -8.78 1.68
C SER A 301 -16.34 -10.26 1.84
N GLN A 302 -15.53 -11.16 1.27
CA GLN A 302 -15.67 -12.61 1.44
C GLN A 302 -15.33 -13.03 2.87
N VAL A 303 -14.26 -12.45 3.44
CA VAL A 303 -13.86 -12.65 4.84
C VAL A 303 -14.98 -12.18 5.77
N GLN A 304 -15.52 -10.98 5.53
CA GLN A 304 -16.61 -10.41 6.31
C GLN A 304 -17.88 -11.26 6.20
N ALA A 305 -18.25 -11.69 4.99
CA ALA A 305 -19.41 -12.56 4.81
C ALA A 305 -19.27 -13.88 5.60
N SER A 306 -18.07 -14.45 5.65
CA SER A 306 -17.79 -15.63 6.47
C SER A 306 -17.89 -15.34 7.97
N ILE A 307 -17.39 -14.19 8.44
CA ILE A 307 -17.56 -13.76 9.83
C ILE A 307 -19.05 -13.60 10.14
N ASP A 308 -19.79 -12.86 9.33
CA ASP A 308 -21.22 -12.58 9.52
C ASP A 308 -22.05 -13.87 9.55
N SER A 309 -21.74 -14.85 8.70
CA SER A 309 -22.47 -16.12 8.66
C SER A 309 -22.18 -17.05 9.85
N ASN A 310 -21.10 -16.82 10.59
CA ASN A 310 -20.62 -17.71 11.66
C ASN A 310 -20.56 -17.04 13.04
N THR A 311 -20.98 -15.78 13.18
CA THR A 311 -20.87 -15.00 14.42
C THR A 311 -22.12 -14.14 14.69
N GLY A 312 -22.18 -13.51 15.87
CA GLY A 312 -23.35 -12.74 16.33
C GLY A 312 -23.29 -11.23 16.06
N ILE A 313 -22.30 -10.74 15.29
CA ILE A 313 -22.06 -9.30 15.13
C ILE A 313 -22.90 -8.61 14.06
N GLY A 314 -23.54 -9.36 13.14
CA GLY A 314 -24.43 -8.82 12.10
C GLY A 314 -23.76 -7.84 11.12
N HIS A 315 -24.49 -7.43 10.08
CA HIS A 315 -23.99 -6.57 8.99
C HIS A 315 -23.61 -5.13 9.39
N ASP A 316 -23.85 -4.71 10.64
CA ASP A 316 -23.78 -3.32 11.09
C ASP A 316 -22.37 -2.72 11.17
N VAL A 317 -21.34 -3.44 10.73
CA VAL A 317 -19.95 -3.05 10.97
C VAL A 317 -19.01 -3.01 9.77
N SER A 318 -19.49 -3.24 8.55
CA SER A 318 -18.60 -3.26 7.38
C SER A 318 -18.63 -1.95 6.58
N GLY A 319 -17.45 -1.47 6.16
CA GLY A 319 -17.34 -0.43 5.13
C GLY A 319 -17.38 1.02 5.61
N LYS A 320 -16.73 1.36 6.73
CA LYS A 320 -16.55 2.76 7.18
C LYS A 320 -15.09 3.18 7.35
N ARG A 321 -14.13 2.37 6.90
CA ARG A 321 -12.71 2.74 6.98
C ARG A 321 -12.46 3.98 6.12
N ALA A 322 -11.88 5.00 6.73
CA ALA A 322 -11.45 6.20 6.04
C ALA A 322 -10.22 5.90 5.17
N LEU A 323 -10.09 6.64 4.07
CA LEU A 323 -8.87 6.61 3.26
C LEU A 323 -7.69 7.20 4.04
N PRO A 324 -6.46 6.71 3.82
CA PRO A 324 -5.27 7.40 4.28
C PRO A 324 -5.09 8.74 3.56
N ASP A 325 -4.19 9.55 4.09
CA ASP A 325 -3.81 10.84 3.51
C ASP A 325 -2.80 10.67 2.34
N TYR A 326 -2.17 9.49 2.21
CA TYR A 326 -1.14 9.20 1.20
C TYR A 326 -1.36 7.88 0.46
N PHE A 327 -0.91 7.87 -0.80
CA PHE A 327 -1.02 6.76 -1.72
C PHE A 327 0.30 6.52 -2.43
N ILE A 328 0.62 5.26 -2.74
CA ILE A 328 1.67 4.93 -3.70
C ILE A 328 1.01 4.37 -4.94
N ARG A 329 1.21 5.01 -6.09
CA ARG A 329 0.80 4.44 -7.39
C ARG A 329 2.00 3.75 -8.01
N MET A 330 1.85 2.48 -8.35
CA MET A 330 2.85 1.67 -9.05
C MET A 330 2.40 1.43 -10.50
N VAL A 331 3.33 1.58 -11.43
CA VAL A 331 3.18 1.29 -12.86
C VAL A 331 4.14 0.16 -13.18
N VAL A 332 3.60 -1.02 -13.50
CA VAL A 332 4.38 -2.26 -13.67
C VAL A 332 4.04 -2.88 -15.03
N PRO A 333 4.52 -2.33 -16.15
CA PRO A 333 4.23 -2.90 -17.47
C PRO A 333 4.84 -4.30 -17.64
N PRO A 334 4.38 -5.10 -18.63
CA PRO A 334 4.94 -6.43 -18.93
C PRO A 334 6.46 -6.40 -19.13
N ALA A 335 7.16 -7.49 -18.87
CA ALA A 335 8.60 -7.52 -19.18
C ALA A 335 8.81 -7.70 -20.69
N ARG A 336 9.89 -7.13 -21.22
CA ARG A 336 10.31 -7.36 -22.62
C ARG A 336 11.35 -8.47 -22.68
N GLN A 337 11.39 -9.16 -23.81
CA GLN A 337 12.35 -10.23 -24.05
C GLN A 337 12.80 -10.27 -25.50
N TYR A 338 14.02 -10.76 -25.74
CA TYR A 338 14.49 -11.16 -27.07
C TYR A 338 15.48 -12.33 -26.96
N THR A 339 15.66 -13.05 -28.06
CA THR A 339 16.63 -14.13 -28.23
C THR A 339 17.64 -13.80 -29.33
N LEU A 340 18.93 -13.94 -29.05
CA LEU A 340 19.99 -13.85 -30.05
C LEU A 340 20.60 -15.24 -30.30
N PRO A 341 20.84 -15.62 -31.56
CA PRO A 341 21.59 -16.83 -31.88
C PRO A 341 23.06 -16.67 -31.47
N THR A 342 23.75 -17.79 -31.23
CA THR A 342 25.21 -17.80 -31.07
C THR A 342 25.87 -18.47 -32.27
N ASN A 343 27.21 -18.55 -32.27
CA ASN A 343 27.96 -19.32 -33.24
C ASN A 343 27.77 -20.85 -33.11
N LEU A 344 27.05 -21.32 -32.08
CA LEU A 344 26.71 -22.72 -31.85
C LEU A 344 25.19 -22.90 -32.03
N ALA A 345 24.77 -23.74 -32.98
CA ALA A 345 23.35 -23.91 -33.34
C ALA A 345 22.46 -24.42 -32.20
N TYR A 346 23.04 -25.10 -31.21
CA TYR A 346 22.34 -25.60 -30.03
C TYR A 346 22.34 -24.60 -28.86
N LYS A 347 22.84 -23.37 -29.06
CA LYS A 347 23.02 -22.37 -28.01
C LYS A 347 22.49 -21.00 -28.42
N THR A 348 21.67 -20.40 -27.56
CA THR A 348 21.13 -19.05 -27.75
C THR A 348 21.36 -18.19 -26.51
N GLN A 349 21.36 -16.87 -26.69
CA GLN A 349 21.31 -15.90 -25.59
C GLN A 349 19.91 -15.34 -25.49
N GLN A 350 19.32 -15.36 -24.30
CA GLN A 350 18.00 -14.80 -24.04
C GLN A 350 18.13 -13.65 -23.06
N SER A 351 17.47 -12.54 -23.36
CA SER A 351 17.51 -11.33 -22.52
C SER A 351 16.11 -10.95 -22.10
N TYR A 352 15.93 -10.62 -20.82
CA TYR A 352 14.67 -10.18 -20.22
C TYR A 352 14.88 -8.85 -19.52
N GLN A 353 13.98 -7.88 -19.72
CA GLN A 353 14.05 -6.57 -19.05
C GLN A 353 12.70 -6.16 -18.50
N ALA A 354 12.71 -5.70 -17.25
CA ALA A 354 11.60 -5.02 -16.61
C ALA A 354 11.94 -3.55 -16.37
N TRP A 355 10.94 -2.70 -16.53
CA TRP A 355 10.93 -1.33 -16.04
C TRP A 355 9.73 -1.17 -15.12
N ALA A 356 9.92 -0.56 -13.97
CA ALA A 356 8.85 -0.28 -13.02
C ALA A 356 8.99 1.14 -12.49
N PHE A 357 7.87 1.82 -12.28
CA PHE A 357 7.80 3.17 -11.75
C PHE A 357 6.82 3.23 -10.58
N ALA A 358 7.14 4.04 -9.58
CA ALA A 358 6.19 4.38 -8.54
C ALA A 358 6.31 5.83 -8.11
N GLU A 359 5.21 6.35 -7.61
CA GLU A 359 5.10 7.68 -7.05
C GLU A 359 4.30 7.66 -5.74
N LEU A 360 4.77 8.42 -4.76
CA LEU A 360 4.07 8.74 -3.53
C LEU A 360 3.25 10.01 -3.77
N LEU A 361 1.96 9.95 -3.53
CA LEU A 361 1.03 11.06 -3.71
C LEU A 361 0.29 11.38 -2.42
N SER A 362 -0.06 12.64 -2.22
CA SER A 362 -1.10 13.05 -1.28
C SER A 362 -2.50 12.76 -1.84
N ARG A 363 -3.52 12.86 -0.98
CA ARG A 363 -4.91 12.53 -1.28
C ARG A 363 -5.55 13.31 -2.44
N ASP A 364 -5.07 14.51 -2.72
CA ASP A 364 -5.47 15.36 -3.86
C ASP A 364 -4.71 15.02 -5.15
N GLY A 365 -3.73 14.11 -5.11
CA GLY A 365 -2.95 13.69 -6.27
C GLY A 365 -1.66 14.46 -6.48
N ARG A 366 -1.22 15.33 -5.56
CA ARG A 366 0.12 15.94 -5.65
C ARG A 366 1.20 14.89 -5.46
N VAL A 367 2.16 14.86 -6.37
CA VAL A 367 3.33 13.99 -6.33
C VAL A 367 4.32 14.53 -5.29
N LEU A 368 4.61 13.73 -4.27
CA LEU A 368 5.54 14.05 -3.19
C LEU A 368 6.92 13.45 -3.42
N TYR A 369 6.97 12.29 -4.09
CA TYR A 369 8.19 11.60 -4.47
C TYR A 369 7.89 10.66 -5.64
N ALA A 370 8.83 10.49 -6.57
CA ALA A 370 8.69 9.56 -7.67
C ALA A 370 10.03 8.93 -8.03
N ALA A 371 10.00 7.66 -8.45
CA ALA A 371 11.17 6.93 -8.86
C ALA A 371 10.80 5.82 -9.85
N ASP A 372 11.69 5.54 -10.79
CA ASP A 372 11.68 4.33 -11.59
C ASP A 372 12.98 3.54 -11.44
N VAL A 373 12.91 2.28 -11.86
CA VAL A 373 14.01 1.32 -11.87
C VAL A 373 13.92 0.46 -13.11
N THR A 374 15.08 -0.06 -13.55
CA THR A 374 15.20 -1.00 -14.65
C THR A 374 15.99 -2.21 -14.19
N GLN A 375 15.50 -3.41 -14.48
CA GLN A 375 16.16 -4.67 -14.18
C GLN A 375 16.31 -5.52 -15.44
N ARG A 376 17.39 -6.29 -15.51
CA ARG A 376 17.73 -7.13 -16.67
C ARG A 376 18.30 -8.47 -16.24
N ILE A 377 17.90 -9.53 -16.93
CA ILE A 377 18.44 -10.89 -16.79
C ILE A 377 18.88 -11.35 -18.17
N ASP A 378 20.11 -11.86 -18.27
CA ASP A 378 20.67 -12.45 -19.48
C ASP A 378 20.98 -13.93 -19.21
N ASP A 379 20.37 -14.80 -20.01
CA ASP A 379 20.51 -16.25 -19.92
C ASP A 379 21.21 -16.81 -21.15
N THR A 380 21.88 -17.93 -20.95
CA THR A 380 22.40 -18.77 -22.04
C THR A 380 21.63 -20.09 -22.05
N VAL A 381 20.87 -20.34 -23.11
CA VAL A 381 20.09 -21.57 -23.28
C VAL A 381 20.87 -22.53 -24.16
N THR A 382 21.06 -23.77 -23.68
CA THR A 382 21.82 -24.83 -24.37
C THR A 382 20.89 -26.04 -24.58
N ASP A 383 20.82 -26.58 -25.79
CA ASP A 383 19.95 -27.71 -26.16
C ASP A 383 18.48 -27.52 -25.78
N LYS A 384 17.99 -26.27 -25.87
CA LYS A 384 16.65 -25.84 -25.42
C LYS A 384 16.37 -26.06 -23.93
N ALA A 385 17.39 -26.42 -23.13
CA ALA A 385 17.29 -26.47 -21.68
C ALA A 385 17.45 -25.06 -21.09
N GLY A 386 16.34 -24.50 -20.61
CA GLY A 386 16.27 -23.17 -19.99
C GLY A 386 14.93 -22.96 -19.29
N PHE A 387 14.84 -21.92 -18.46
CA PHE A 387 13.56 -21.51 -17.90
C PHE A 387 12.63 -21.07 -19.03
N ASN A 388 11.32 -21.29 -18.86
CA ASN A 388 10.39 -20.75 -19.82
C ASN A 388 10.41 -19.21 -19.77
N ALA A 389 10.07 -18.60 -20.89
CA ALA A 389 10.07 -17.16 -21.06
C ALA A 389 9.14 -16.40 -20.08
N ALA A 390 7.96 -16.96 -19.78
CA ALA A 390 7.00 -16.33 -18.86
C ALA A 390 7.55 -16.26 -17.43
N ASP A 391 8.25 -17.30 -17.00
CA ASP A 391 8.83 -17.39 -15.65
C ASP A 391 9.93 -16.35 -15.47
N ARG A 392 10.81 -16.21 -16.47
CA ARG A 392 11.88 -15.21 -16.43
C ARG A 392 11.34 -13.78 -16.45
N ARG A 393 10.27 -13.52 -17.20
CA ARG A 393 9.56 -12.24 -17.18
C ARG A 393 9.03 -11.91 -15.78
N GLU A 394 8.45 -12.89 -15.09
CA GLU A 394 7.99 -12.72 -13.71
C GLU A 394 9.16 -12.42 -12.75
N VAL A 395 10.28 -13.16 -12.86
CA VAL A 395 11.46 -12.98 -12.00
C VAL A 395 12.07 -11.58 -12.17
N VAL A 396 12.23 -11.10 -13.41
CA VAL A 396 12.81 -9.76 -13.64
C VAL A 396 11.89 -8.64 -13.12
N LEU A 397 10.56 -8.82 -13.18
CA LEU A 397 9.59 -7.89 -12.58
C LEU A 397 9.67 -7.88 -11.05
N LYS A 398 9.81 -9.05 -10.42
CA LYS A 398 10.04 -9.14 -8.97
C LYS A 398 11.30 -8.40 -8.55
N ASN A 399 12.39 -8.54 -9.30
CA ASN A 399 13.63 -7.82 -9.02
C ASN A 399 13.42 -6.30 -9.13
N ALA A 400 12.71 -5.83 -10.16
CA ALA A 400 12.40 -4.41 -10.32
C ALA A 400 11.56 -3.87 -9.14
N LEU A 401 10.53 -4.59 -8.70
CA LEU A 401 9.72 -4.18 -7.55
C LEU A 401 10.51 -4.12 -6.24
N ASN A 402 11.44 -5.06 -6.04
CA ASN A 402 12.31 -5.05 -4.86
C ASN A 402 13.21 -3.82 -4.81
N ASP A 403 13.81 -3.45 -5.95
CA ASP A 403 14.67 -2.27 -6.06
C ASP A 403 13.86 -0.99 -5.85
N LEU A 404 12.65 -0.94 -6.40
CA LEU A 404 11.76 0.20 -6.23
C LEU A 404 11.37 0.39 -4.75
N ALA A 405 11.03 -0.70 -4.06
CA ALA A 405 10.77 -0.69 -2.62
C ALA A 405 12.01 -0.26 -1.81
N ASP A 406 13.21 -0.74 -2.16
CA ASP A 406 14.46 -0.32 -1.53
C ASP A 406 14.71 1.20 -1.70
N ARG A 407 14.42 1.76 -2.87
CA ARG A 407 14.51 3.21 -3.11
C ARG A 407 13.51 3.97 -2.24
N PHE A 408 12.24 3.56 -2.20
CA PHE A 408 11.22 4.22 -1.37
C PHE A 408 11.57 4.18 0.12
N GLY A 409 12.03 3.04 0.63
CA GLY A 409 12.47 2.91 2.02
C GLY A 409 13.67 3.81 2.37
N LYS A 410 14.57 4.07 1.41
CA LYS A 410 15.78 4.87 1.60
C LYS A 410 15.61 6.37 1.31
N GLU A 411 14.76 6.75 0.36
CA GLU A 411 14.72 8.11 -0.17
C GLU A 411 13.52 8.91 0.35
N VAL A 412 12.38 8.27 0.63
CA VAL A 412 11.21 8.97 1.21
C VAL A 412 11.52 9.38 2.64
N ARG A 413 11.37 10.66 2.98
CA ARG A 413 11.57 11.16 4.35
C ARG A 413 10.47 12.16 4.69
N PHE A 414 9.49 11.70 5.46
CA PHE A 414 8.44 12.58 6.00
C PHE A 414 9.02 13.50 7.07
N GLN A 415 8.62 14.76 7.00
CA GLN A 415 8.97 15.81 7.95
C GLN A 415 7.68 16.44 8.46
N PRO A 416 7.36 16.31 9.76
CA PRO A 416 6.19 16.95 10.34
C PRO A 416 6.39 18.48 10.35
N LEU A 417 5.34 19.21 10.02
CA LEU A 417 5.30 20.66 10.00
C LEU A 417 4.15 21.16 10.88
N SER A 418 4.45 22.14 11.72
CA SER A 418 3.45 22.87 12.49
C SER A 418 3.41 24.30 11.96
N LEU A 419 2.36 24.61 11.22
CA LEU A 419 2.16 25.89 10.54
C LEU A 419 1.21 26.74 11.36
N LYS A 420 1.57 27.98 11.68
CA LYS A 420 0.77 28.84 12.57
C LYS A 420 -0.29 29.61 11.78
N VAL A 421 -1.50 29.66 12.33
CA VAL A 421 -2.53 30.62 11.92
C VAL A 421 -2.15 31.98 12.49
N THR A 422 -1.92 32.95 11.60
CA THR A 422 -1.40 34.29 11.94
C THR A 422 -2.50 35.35 11.99
N ALA A 423 -3.58 35.16 11.25
CA ALA A 423 -4.73 36.05 11.24
C ALA A 423 -5.99 35.28 10.85
N ALA A 424 -7.15 35.73 11.32
CA ALA A 424 -8.44 35.18 10.95
C ALA A 424 -9.45 36.31 10.65
N ALA A 425 -10.29 36.07 9.67
CA ALA A 425 -11.46 36.85 9.32
C ALA A 425 -12.71 35.97 9.47
N ALA A 426 -13.90 36.52 9.14
CA ALA A 426 -15.15 35.77 9.29
C ALA A 426 -15.10 34.43 8.54
N ASP A 427 -14.73 34.42 7.26
CA ASP A 427 -14.83 33.23 6.39
C ASP A 427 -13.47 32.76 5.83
N SER A 428 -12.36 33.27 6.35
CA SER A 428 -11.01 32.86 5.95
C SER A 428 -9.98 33.10 7.05
N PHE A 429 -8.84 32.44 6.96
CA PHE A 429 -7.71 32.64 7.85
C PHE A 429 -6.39 32.51 7.09
N GLN A 430 -5.32 33.07 7.65
CA GLN A 430 -3.99 33.08 7.07
C GLN A 430 -3.03 32.20 7.86
N ILE A 431 -2.24 31.42 7.13
CA ILE A 431 -1.24 30.49 7.64
C ILE A 431 0.14 30.94 7.16
N ASP A 432 1.13 30.91 8.04
CA ASP A 432 2.53 31.07 7.65
C ASP A 432 3.14 29.73 7.24
N ASP A 433 3.48 29.60 5.95
CA ASP A 433 4.07 28.43 5.32
C ASP A 433 5.22 28.83 4.40
N ALA A 434 6.34 29.23 5.01
CA ALA A 434 7.58 29.52 4.28
C ALA A 434 8.14 28.31 3.51
N ALA A 435 7.79 27.08 3.91
CA ALA A 435 8.33 25.85 3.35
C ALA A 435 7.67 25.43 2.03
N GLY A 436 6.53 26.01 1.65
CA GLY A 436 5.84 25.59 0.42
C GLY A 436 5.00 24.33 0.58
N ALA A 437 4.68 23.95 1.82
CA ALA A 437 4.02 22.69 2.12
C ALA A 437 2.57 22.68 1.63
N LEU A 438 1.85 23.79 1.77
CA LEU A 438 0.43 23.92 1.41
C LEU A 438 0.23 24.58 0.05
N GLN A 439 -0.65 24.04 -0.77
CA GLN A 439 -0.96 24.54 -2.10
C GLN A 439 -2.45 24.84 -2.25
N ASN A 440 -2.80 25.69 -3.22
CA ASN A 440 -4.20 25.96 -3.54
C ASN A 440 -4.94 24.65 -3.84
N GLY A 441 -6.10 24.47 -3.21
CA GLY A 441 -6.92 23.26 -3.30
C GLY A 441 -6.65 22.23 -2.19
N ASP A 442 -5.54 22.35 -1.45
CA ASP A 442 -5.22 21.41 -0.37
C ASP A 442 -6.34 21.41 0.69
N THR A 443 -6.69 20.23 1.19
CA THR A 443 -7.56 20.08 2.36
C THR A 443 -6.70 19.92 3.59
N ILE A 444 -6.91 20.78 4.58
CA ILE A 444 -6.12 20.84 5.81
C ILE A 444 -7.01 20.73 7.05
N ARG A 445 -6.43 20.33 8.18
CA ARG A 445 -7.09 20.37 9.49
C ARG A 445 -6.49 21.48 10.35
N VAL A 446 -7.37 22.27 10.95
CA VAL A 446 -7.01 23.29 11.93
C VAL A 446 -7.10 22.70 13.33
N TYR A 447 -6.10 22.98 14.15
CA TYR A 447 -5.97 22.52 15.51
C TYR A 447 -5.97 23.69 16.48
N HIS A 448 -6.83 23.60 17.49
CA HIS A 448 -6.94 24.58 18.55
C HIS A 448 -6.31 24.05 19.83
N GLY A 449 -5.47 24.86 20.48
CA GLY A 449 -4.87 24.54 21.77
C GLY A 449 -5.86 24.78 22.90
N ILE A 450 -6.16 23.74 23.69
CA ILE A 450 -7.07 23.85 24.85
C ILE A 450 -6.32 23.86 26.18
N GLY A 451 -5.01 24.05 26.16
CA GLY A 451 -4.14 23.93 27.33
C GLY A 451 -3.93 22.47 27.74
N LYS A 452 -3.82 22.22 29.05
CA LYS A 452 -3.49 20.89 29.62
C LYS A 452 -4.66 20.37 30.47
N PRO A 453 -5.74 19.86 29.85
CA PRO A 453 -6.88 19.38 30.60
C PRO A 453 -6.55 18.13 31.43
N GLY A 454 -7.15 18.02 32.61
CA GLY A 454 -6.99 16.85 33.48
C GLY A 454 -5.53 16.53 33.85
N PRO A 455 -5.06 15.27 33.69
CA PRO A 455 -3.71 14.85 34.06
C PRO A 455 -2.66 15.08 32.95
N LEU A 456 -2.99 15.76 31.86
CA LEU A 456 -2.08 15.92 30.72
C LEU A 456 -0.86 16.78 31.07
N THR A 457 0.30 16.37 30.56
CA THR A 457 1.58 17.07 30.77
C THR A 457 1.98 17.96 29.60
N GLU A 458 1.40 17.72 28.42
CA GLU A 458 1.55 18.51 27.20
C GLU A 458 0.26 19.25 26.84
N GLU A 459 0.37 20.29 26.00
CA GLU A 459 -0.78 21.00 25.48
C GLU A 459 -1.59 20.11 24.52
N ALA A 460 -2.90 20.01 24.76
CA ALA A 460 -3.80 19.26 23.91
C ALA A 460 -4.24 20.11 22.72
N LEU A 461 -3.81 19.70 21.52
CA LEU A 461 -4.28 20.22 20.25
C LEU A 461 -5.50 19.44 19.77
N VAL A 462 -6.65 20.12 19.67
CA VAL A 462 -7.92 19.53 19.22
C VAL A 462 -8.16 19.87 17.74
N PRO A 463 -8.36 18.88 16.85
CA PRO A 463 -8.69 19.16 15.45
C PRO A 463 -10.13 19.69 15.37
N THR A 464 -10.31 20.98 15.11
CA THR A 464 -11.61 21.67 15.19
C THR A 464 -12.33 21.74 13.84
N TRP A 465 -11.61 22.04 12.76
CA TRP A 465 -12.17 22.28 11.43
C TRP A 465 -11.38 21.58 10.33
N ASP A 466 -12.09 21.03 9.35
CA ASP A 466 -11.55 20.83 8.01
C ASP A 466 -11.65 22.17 7.25
N ALA A 467 -10.58 22.53 6.55
CA ALA A 467 -10.49 23.75 5.75
C ALA A 467 -9.87 23.47 4.37
N THR A 468 -10.11 24.36 3.41
CA THR A 468 -9.52 24.29 2.07
C THR A 468 -8.64 25.49 1.83
N VAL A 469 -7.43 25.27 1.32
CA VAL A 469 -6.53 26.33 0.90
C VAL A 469 -7.07 26.98 -0.37
N THR A 470 -7.33 28.28 -0.33
CA THR A 470 -7.96 29.04 -1.42
C THR A 470 -6.99 30.00 -2.11
N GLY A 471 -5.86 30.34 -1.48
CA GLY A 471 -4.88 31.24 -2.04
C GLY A 471 -3.50 31.07 -1.43
N ARG A 472 -2.47 31.43 -2.19
CA ARG A 472 -1.09 31.52 -1.72
C ARG A 472 -0.43 32.78 -2.28
N ASP A 473 0.20 33.55 -1.39
CA ASP A 473 1.01 34.71 -1.72
C ASP A 473 2.36 34.58 -1.00
N GLY A 474 3.37 34.11 -1.73
CA GLY A 474 4.69 33.81 -1.18
C GLY A 474 4.65 32.74 -0.07
N SER A 475 4.99 33.15 1.16
CA SER A 475 4.92 32.29 2.35
C SER A 475 3.56 32.31 3.05
N ARG A 476 2.63 33.19 2.66
CA ARG A 476 1.31 33.28 3.27
C ARG A 476 0.31 32.46 2.49
N VAL A 477 -0.46 31.65 3.21
CA VAL A 477 -1.49 30.80 2.65
C VAL A 477 -2.83 31.22 3.23
N THR A 478 -3.82 31.46 2.38
CA THR A 478 -5.19 31.75 2.76
C THR A 478 -6.01 30.47 2.66
N ALA A 479 -6.76 30.16 3.71
CA ALA A 479 -7.65 29.01 3.75
C ALA A 479 -9.05 29.41 4.25
N THR A 480 -10.05 28.64 3.84
CA THR A 480 -11.46 28.82 4.21
C THR A 480 -11.94 27.60 4.99
N PRO A 481 -12.54 27.77 6.19
CA PRO A 481 -13.12 26.67 6.93
C PRO A 481 -14.31 26.08 6.16
N VAL A 482 -14.40 24.75 6.14
CA VAL A 482 -15.44 24.01 5.38
C VAL A 482 -16.45 23.40 6.33
N LEU A 483 -16.01 22.51 7.23
CA LEU A 483 -16.88 21.78 8.16
C LEU A 483 -16.21 21.64 9.53
N PRO A 484 -16.96 21.82 10.63
CA PRO A 484 -16.46 21.46 11.95
C PRO A 484 -16.33 19.93 12.05
N ILE A 485 -15.26 19.45 12.69
CA ILE A 485 -15.00 18.01 12.83
C ILE A 485 -16.02 17.35 13.76
N ALA A 486 -16.37 18.02 14.85
CA ALA A 486 -17.43 17.61 15.76
C ALA A 486 -17.99 18.79 16.55
N GLY A 487 -19.24 18.68 16.97
CA GLY A 487 -19.89 19.65 17.86
C GLY A 487 -19.94 21.07 17.28
N LYS A 488 -19.66 22.07 18.13
CA LYS A 488 -19.65 23.49 17.78
C LYS A 488 -18.34 24.14 18.26
N PRO A 489 -17.20 23.80 17.63
CA PRO A 489 -15.91 24.33 18.03
C PRO A 489 -15.82 25.83 17.66
N PRO A 490 -14.91 26.59 18.30
CA PRO A 490 -14.61 27.96 17.85
C PRO A 490 -14.16 27.94 16.38
N ARG A 491 -14.42 29.02 15.63
CA ARG A 491 -13.84 29.19 14.28
C ARG A 491 -12.32 29.33 14.40
N PRO A 492 -11.57 29.00 13.33
CA PRO A 492 -10.12 29.20 13.29
C PRO A 492 -9.73 30.63 13.69
N GLU A 493 -8.75 30.77 14.58
CA GLU A 493 -8.25 32.06 15.05
C GLU A 493 -6.72 32.14 15.10
N ALA A 494 -6.18 33.34 15.31
CA ALA A 494 -4.74 33.53 15.43
C ALA A 494 -4.20 32.78 16.65
N GLY A 495 -3.14 31.99 16.45
CA GLY A 495 -2.58 31.09 17.48
C GLY A 495 -2.94 29.61 17.26
N ASP A 496 -4.01 29.32 16.51
CA ASP A 496 -4.27 27.95 16.05
C ASP A 496 -3.14 27.45 15.13
N VAL A 497 -3.07 26.13 14.96
CA VAL A 497 -2.04 25.50 14.13
C VAL A 497 -2.62 24.55 13.10
N VAL A 498 -1.91 24.40 11.99
CA VAL A 498 -2.16 23.37 10.98
C VAL A 498 -1.00 22.40 11.05
N LEU A 499 -1.33 21.13 11.34
CA LEU A 499 -0.35 20.06 11.30
C LEU A 499 -0.34 19.48 9.88
N ALA A 500 0.79 19.64 9.20
CA ALA A 500 1.02 19.11 7.86
C ALA A 500 2.24 18.18 7.88
N GLU A 501 2.42 17.40 6.83
CA GLU A 501 3.68 16.70 6.60
C GLU A 501 4.20 17.07 5.22
N SER A 502 5.52 17.17 5.12
CA SER A 502 6.21 17.34 3.84
C SER A 502 7.13 16.16 3.60
N VAL A 503 7.44 15.89 2.34
CA VAL A 503 8.48 14.91 1.97
C VAL A 503 9.70 15.69 1.51
N ALA A 504 10.87 15.35 2.06
CA ALA A 504 12.11 16.01 1.70
C ALA A 504 12.36 15.94 0.19
N GLY A 505 12.63 17.10 -0.43
CA GLY A 505 12.87 17.19 -1.88
C GLY A 505 11.61 17.21 -2.75
N ALA A 506 10.40 17.23 -2.14
CA ALA A 506 9.17 17.50 -2.89
C ALA A 506 9.27 18.84 -3.63
N GLY A 507 8.71 18.90 -4.84
CA GLY A 507 8.69 20.11 -5.63
C GLY A 507 8.04 21.28 -4.88
N GLY A 508 8.69 22.43 -4.92
CA GLY A 508 8.20 23.69 -4.38
C GLY A 508 8.04 24.72 -5.50
N GLY A 509 7.03 25.58 -5.39
CA GLY A 509 6.75 26.62 -6.37
C GLY A 509 5.26 26.95 -6.47
N GLY A 510 4.92 28.11 -7.01
CA GLY A 510 3.53 28.55 -7.14
C GLY A 510 2.78 27.97 -8.35
N GLN A 511 3.46 27.31 -9.30
CA GLN A 511 2.83 26.73 -10.49
C GLN A 511 2.67 25.22 -10.36
N ARG A 512 1.42 24.75 -10.49
CA ARG A 512 1.04 23.34 -10.49
C ARG A 512 0.98 22.81 -11.91
N LEU A 513 1.62 21.67 -12.12
CA LEU A 513 1.76 21.04 -13.43
C LEU A 513 1.06 19.69 -13.41
N ALA A 514 0.32 19.36 -14.46
CA ALA A 514 -0.15 17.99 -14.70
C ALA A 514 0.47 17.45 -15.99
N TYR A 515 0.66 16.14 -16.07
CA TYR A 515 1.00 15.51 -17.35
C TYR A 515 -0.28 15.28 -18.15
N CYS A 516 -0.33 15.86 -19.35
CA CYS A 516 -1.46 15.77 -20.26
C CYS A 516 -0.94 15.07 -21.52
N PRO A 517 -1.27 13.79 -21.75
CA PRO A 517 -0.82 13.09 -22.95
C PRO A 517 -1.24 13.86 -24.21
N ALA A 518 -0.30 14.10 -25.12
CA ALA A 518 -0.62 14.73 -26.40
C ALA A 518 -1.52 13.80 -27.23
N GLU A 519 -2.50 14.37 -27.93
CA GLU A 519 -3.37 13.60 -28.86
C GLU A 519 -2.55 12.81 -29.88
N LYS A 520 -1.41 13.37 -30.31
CA LYS A 520 -0.43 12.71 -31.16
C LYS A 520 0.99 12.99 -30.65
N SER A 521 1.50 12.12 -29.79
CA SER A 521 2.87 12.20 -29.26
C SER A 521 3.94 11.78 -30.28
N GLN A 522 3.59 10.93 -31.24
CA GLN A 522 4.48 10.45 -32.30
C GLN A 522 4.46 11.34 -33.55
N ILE A 523 5.63 11.87 -33.92
CA ILE A 523 5.83 12.63 -35.17
C ILE A 523 6.68 11.83 -36.18
N GLY A 524 7.56 10.94 -35.71
CA GLY A 524 8.46 10.13 -36.55
C GLY A 524 7.90 8.79 -37.01
N SER A 525 8.71 8.02 -37.74
CA SER A 525 8.30 6.73 -38.31
C SER A 525 8.33 5.55 -37.33
N VAL A 526 9.13 5.62 -36.26
CA VAL A 526 9.23 4.56 -35.24
C VAL A 526 8.23 4.81 -34.11
N ALA A 527 7.41 3.82 -33.77
CA ALA A 527 6.45 3.88 -32.68
C ALA A 527 7.04 3.40 -31.35
N MET A 528 6.59 4.00 -30.24
CA MET A 528 6.96 3.61 -28.88
C MET A 528 5.70 3.49 -28.02
N ASP A 529 5.27 2.26 -27.79
CA ASP A 529 4.16 1.87 -26.91
C ASP A 529 4.28 2.43 -25.48
N ARG A 530 5.50 2.55 -24.94
CA ARG A 530 5.73 3.03 -23.56
C ARG A 530 6.04 4.52 -23.43
N PHE A 531 6.06 5.27 -24.52
CA PHE A 531 6.56 6.65 -24.50
C PHE A 531 5.90 7.53 -23.43
N ASN A 532 4.57 7.50 -23.35
CA ASN A 532 3.83 8.31 -22.36
C ASN A 532 4.13 7.90 -20.91
N LEU A 533 4.39 6.62 -20.64
CA LEU A 533 4.77 6.14 -19.29
C LEU A 533 6.16 6.64 -18.91
N LEU A 534 7.13 6.53 -19.83
CA LEU A 534 8.49 7.01 -19.63
C LEU A 534 8.53 8.54 -19.45
N ALA A 535 7.76 9.26 -20.27
CA ALA A 535 7.63 10.71 -20.18
C ALA A 535 6.91 11.18 -18.93
N TYR A 536 5.89 10.47 -18.49
CA TYR A 536 5.27 10.73 -17.20
C TYR A 536 6.28 10.55 -16.06
N ALA A 537 7.01 9.43 -16.02
CA ALA A 537 7.99 9.14 -14.98
C ALA A 537 9.09 10.22 -14.88
N GLY A 538 9.60 10.69 -16.03
CA GLY A 538 10.56 11.80 -16.07
C GLY A 538 9.98 13.11 -15.53
N ALA A 539 8.73 13.43 -15.88
CA ALA A 539 8.04 14.63 -15.38
C ALA A 539 7.74 14.55 -13.87
N ALA A 540 7.26 13.41 -13.38
CA ALA A 540 6.94 13.17 -11.98
C ALA A 540 8.18 13.18 -11.07
N SER A 541 9.34 12.78 -11.62
CA SER A 541 10.61 12.79 -10.90
C SER A 541 11.29 14.17 -10.87
N ALA A 542 10.75 15.15 -11.59
CA ALA A 542 11.27 16.51 -11.61
C ALA A 542 10.89 17.27 -10.32
N ARG A 543 11.72 18.22 -9.90
CA ARG A 543 11.48 19.05 -8.70
C ARG A 543 10.47 20.16 -8.95
N VAL A 544 9.25 19.79 -9.34
CA VAL A 544 8.12 20.69 -9.57
C VAL A 544 6.87 20.20 -8.87
N VAL A 545 5.88 21.07 -8.69
CA VAL A 545 4.60 20.69 -8.09
C VAL A 545 3.77 19.94 -9.15
N MET A 546 4.00 18.63 -9.27
CA MET A 546 3.23 17.76 -10.17
C MET A 546 1.93 17.31 -9.50
N ILE A 547 0.83 17.34 -10.26
CA ILE A 547 -0.49 16.81 -9.89
C ILE A 547 -0.81 15.65 -10.83
N ASN A 548 -1.17 14.51 -10.25
CA ASN A 548 -1.75 13.37 -10.96
C ASN A 548 -3.28 13.38 -10.77
N PRO A 549 -4.05 13.92 -11.72
CA PRO A 549 -5.51 13.99 -11.59
C PRO A 549 -6.18 12.61 -11.64
N ALA A 550 -5.50 11.59 -12.18
CA ALA A 550 -6.05 10.24 -12.31
C ALA A 550 -6.03 9.43 -11.00
N LEU A 551 -5.40 9.92 -9.93
CA LEU A 551 -5.35 9.21 -8.65
C LEU A 551 -6.76 8.93 -8.11
N ALA A 552 -7.67 9.91 -8.19
CA ALA A 552 -9.00 9.76 -7.62
C ALA A 552 -9.79 8.63 -8.30
N ASP A 553 -9.68 8.52 -9.63
CA ASP A 553 -10.34 7.46 -10.40
C ASP A 553 -9.71 6.09 -10.14
N LEU A 554 -8.37 6.04 -10.03
CA LEU A 554 -7.67 4.82 -9.64
C LEU A 554 -8.13 4.31 -8.27
N VAL A 555 -8.17 5.18 -7.27
CA VAL A 555 -8.58 4.79 -5.91
C VAL A 555 -10.04 4.34 -5.91
N LYS A 556 -10.95 5.06 -6.56
CA LYS A 556 -12.36 4.65 -6.66
C LYS A 556 -12.57 3.32 -7.39
N GLY A 557 -11.73 3.02 -8.38
CA GLY A 557 -11.79 1.76 -9.13
C GLY A 557 -11.22 0.55 -8.37
N ARG A 558 -10.33 0.77 -7.40
CA ARG A 558 -9.59 -0.29 -6.69
C ARG A 558 -9.94 -0.42 -5.21
N VAL A 559 -10.51 0.62 -4.62
CA VAL A 559 -10.79 0.74 -3.19
C VAL A 559 -12.27 1.05 -3.00
N GLY A 560 -12.90 0.34 -2.07
CA GLY A 560 -14.30 0.54 -1.72
C GLY A 560 -14.80 -0.46 -0.68
N GLY A 561 -16.12 -0.63 -0.60
CA GLY A 561 -16.76 -1.53 0.36
C GLY A 561 -16.26 -2.97 0.31
N GLN A 562 -15.89 -3.46 -0.87
CA GLN A 562 -15.34 -4.80 -1.05
C GLN A 562 -13.99 -5.01 -0.34
N SER A 563 -13.24 -3.93 -0.18
CA SER A 563 -11.95 -3.88 0.52
C SER A 563 -12.03 -3.29 1.94
N GLY A 564 -13.24 -3.09 2.47
CA GLY A 564 -13.50 -2.59 3.83
C GLY A 564 -13.53 -1.07 4.00
N PHE A 565 -13.35 -0.32 2.92
CA PHE A 565 -13.42 1.15 2.92
C PHE A 565 -14.86 1.66 2.75
N ALA A 566 -15.06 2.95 3.06
CA ALA A 566 -16.32 3.64 2.77
C ALA A 566 -16.73 3.47 1.30
N ARG A 567 -18.03 3.30 1.05
CA ARG A 567 -18.58 3.24 -0.31
C ARG A 567 -18.46 4.58 -1.02
N ASP A 568 -18.73 5.66 -0.30
CA ASP A 568 -18.65 7.03 -0.81
C ASP A 568 -17.26 7.62 -0.54
N LEU A 569 -16.31 7.28 -1.41
CA LEU A 569 -14.95 7.81 -1.33
C LEU A 569 -14.90 9.27 -1.84
N SER A 570 -14.93 10.21 -0.89
CA SER A 570 -14.66 11.62 -1.13
C SER A 570 -13.17 11.83 -1.46
N LEU A 571 -12.86 11.91 -2.76
CA LEU A 571 -11.57 12.32 -3.31
C LEU A 571 -11.81 13.48 -4.27
N ARG A 572 -11.17 14.61 -3.98
CA ARG A 572 -11.18 15.80 -4.85
C ARG A 572 -9.79 15.93 -5.47
N PRO A 573 -9.63 15.68 -6.79
CA PRO A 573 -8.37 15.91 -7.46
C PRO A 573 -7.95 17.38 -7.31
N GLY A 574 -6.66 17.59 -7.06
CA GLY A 574 -6.04 18.90 -7.09
C GLY A 574 -6.19 19.53 -8.47
N THR A 575 -6.33 20.85 -8.51
CA THR A 575 -6.30 21.59 -9.78
C THR A 575 -4.86 21.86 -10.21
N TYR A 576 -4.64 22.06 -11.50
CA TYR A 576 -3.33 22.39 -12.06
C TYR A 576 -3.44 23.61 -12.97
N ASP A 577 -2.36 24.38 -13.06
CA ASP A 577 -2.34 25.65 -13.79
C ASP A 577 -1.86 25.46 -15.23
N ARG A 578 -1.02 24.44 -15.45
CA ARG A 578 -0.40 24.16 -16.74
C ARG A 578 -0.30 22.66 -17.02
N CYS A 579 -0.38 22.30 -18.30
CA CYS A 579 -0.20 20.94 -18.80
C CYS A 579 1.23 20.75 -19.31
N ILE A 580 1.85 19.62 -19.02
CA ILE A 580 3.06 19.14 -19.68
C ILE A 580 2.68 18.07 -20.70
N GLU A 581 3.03 18.27 -21.95
CA GLU A 581 2.91 17.30 -23.04
C GLU A 581 4.32 16.82 -23.43
N ALA A 582 4.49 15.53 -23.68
CA ALA A 582 5.71 14.99 -24.26
C ALA A 582 5.50 14.60 -25.72
N LEU A 583 6.51 14.82 -26.54
CA LEU A 583 6.52 14.50 -27.97
C LEU A 583 7.82 13.81 -28.34
N TYR A 584 7.75 12.93 -29.34
CA TYR A 584 8.93 12.30 -29.90
C TYR A 584 8.87 12.18 -31.42
N ARG A 585 10.05 12.26 -32.03
CA ARG A 585 10.30 11.91 -33.42
C ARG A 585 11.52 11.01 -33.45
N ILE A 586 11.31 9.76 -33.85
CA ILE A 586 12.37 8.79 -34.02
C ILE A 586 12.32 8.30 -35.46
N ASP A 587 13.42 8.49 -36.18
CA ASP A 587 13.57 8.09 -37.57
C ASP A 587 14.80 7.17 -37.70
N PRO A 588 14.68 6.00 -38.35
CA PRO A 588 15.81 5.09 -38.51
C PRO A 588 16.86 5.70 -39.44
N ARG A 589 18.13 5.44 -39.13
CA ARG A 589 19.28 5.67 -40.01
C ARG A 589 19.63 4.37 -40.75
N GLU A 590 20.66 4.41 -41.58
CA GLU A 590 21.16 3.22 -42.26
C GLU A 590 21.59 2.14 -41.25
N ARG A 591 21.13 0.91 -41.48
CA ARG A 591 21.55 -0.27 -40.72
C ARG A 591 22.97 -0.64 -41.13
N LYS A 592 23.88 -0.78 -40.16
CA LYS A 592 25.26 -1.21 -40.42
C LYS A 592 25.44 -2.67 -40.02
N CYS A 593 26.06 -3.45 -40.89
CA CYS A 593 26.43 -4.83 -40.60
C CYS A 593 27.90 -5.06 -40.94
N GLU A 594 28.70 -5.45 -39.95
CA GLU A 594 30.14 -5.71 -40.05
C GLU A 594 30.42 -7.06 -39.38
N ASP A 595 31.20 -7.93 -40.04
CA ASP A 595 31.60 -9.26 -39.54
C ASP A 595 30.47 -10.14 -38.99
N GLY A 596 29.30 -10.10 -39.65
CA GLY A 596 28.12 -10.89 -39.27
C GLY A 596 27.33 -10.36 -38.08
N SER A 597 27.70 -9.19 -37.54
CA SER A 597 26.97 -8.43 -36.53
C SER A 597 26.33 -7.19 -37.16
N CYS A 598 25.09 -6.88 -36.79
CA CYS A 598 24.34 -5.74 -37.27
C CYS A 598 23.92 -4.82 -36.12
N ALA A 599 23.79 -3.52 -36.39
CA ALA A 599 23.21 -2.54 -35.48
C ALA A 599 22.37 -1.51 -36.23
N GLN A 600 21.32 -1.00 -35.58
CA GLN A 600 20.40 -0.03 -36.15
C GLN A 600 20.65 1.36 -35.55
N GLY A 601 20.96 2.34 -36.40
CA GLY A 601 21.05 3.74 -35.99
C GLY A 601 19.69 4.45 -36.02
N TYR A 602 19.54 5.51 -35.22
CA TYR A 602 18.34 6.34 -35.14
C TYR A 602 18.72 7.82 -35.00
N ASN A 603 17.89 8.69 -35.58
CA ASN A 603 17.77 10.09 -35.19
C ASN A 603 16.66 10.17 -34.14
N VAL A 604 16.99 10.61 -32.93
CA VAL A 604 16.04 10.74 -31.82
C VAL A 604 15.86 12.22 -31.52
N ARG A 605 14.60 12.68 -31.50
CA ARG A 605 14.23 14.02 -31.07
C ARG A 605 13.09 13.94 -30.07
N LEU A 606 13.32 14.45 -28.86
CA LEU A 606 12.39 14.41 -27.74
C LEU A 606 12.06 15.84 -27.32
N ALA A 607 10.83 16.07 -26.90
CA ALA A 607 10.42 17.39 -26.42
C ALA A 607 9.42 17.30 -25.27
N TYR A 608 9.50 18.26 -24.36
CA TYR A 608 8.40 18.60 -23.48
C TYR A 608 7.87 19.99 -23.86
N ARG A 609 6.54 20.11 -23.91
CA ARG A 609 5.83 21.38 -24.08
C ARG A 609 5.02 21.66 -22.83
N GLN A 610 5.06 22.90 -22.37
CA GLN A 610 4.20 23.40 -21.32
C GLN A 610 3.06 24.19 -21.95
N ARG A 611 1.81 23.88 -21.61
CA ARG A 611 0.61 24.55 -22.12
C ARG A 611 -0.16 25.23 -21.01
N ALA A 612 -0.68 26.43 -21.30
CA ALA A 612 -1.60 27.17 -20.45
C ALA A 612 -2.77 27.66 -21.31
N GLY A 613 -4.02 27.41 -20.89
CA GLY A 613 -5.20 27.81 -21.67
C GLY A 613 -5.20 27.32 -23.12
N GLY A 614 -4.63 26.14 -23.39
CA GLY A 614 -4.51 25.57 -24.73
C GLY A 614 -3.34 26.12 -25.58
N SER A 615 -2.61 27.13 -25.12
CA SER A 615 -1.44 27.68 -25.85
C SER A 615 -0.13 27.14 -25.30
N VAL A 616 0.87 26.90 -26.16
CA VAL A 616 2.22 26.51 -25.73
C VAL A 616 2.92 27.75 -25.15
N VAL A 617 3.30 27.67 -23.87
CA VAL A 617 3.95 28.77 -23.14
C VAL A 617 5.43 28.49 -22.83
N GLY A 618 5.88 27.25 -23.07
CA GLY A 618 7.28 26.84 -22.90
C GLY A 618 7.54 25.55 -23.65
N GLN A 619 8.77 25.36 -24.12
CA GLN A 619 9.18 24.13 -24.78
C GLN A 619 10.69 23.91 -24.62
N ALA A 620 11.08 22.66 -24.41
CA ALA A 620 12.45 22.20 -24.53
C ALA A 620 12.52 21.04 -25.52
N ILE A 621 13.63 20.95 -26.24
CA ILE A 621 13.86 19.93 -27.27
C ILE A 621 15.29 19.43 -27.14
N LEU A 622 15.45 18.12 -27.12
CA LEU A 622 16.74 17.44 -27.26
C LEU A 622 16.74 16.64 -28.57
N GLU A 623 17.84 16.72 -29.32
CA GLU A 623 18.05 15.94 -30.53
C GLU A 623 19.43 15.27 -30.46
N HIS A 624 19.48 13.97 -30.72
CA HIS A 624 20.72 13.20 -30.72
C HIS A 624 20.65 11.98 -31.66
N GLY A 625 21.81 11.43 -31.97
CA GLY A 625 21.92 10.13 -32.65
C GLY A 625 21.99 8.99 -31.63
N PHE A 626 21.26 7.92 -31.87
CA PHE A 626 21.28 6.71 -31.06
C PHE A 626 21.63 5.49 -31.93
N VAL A 627 22.32 4.49 -31.36
CA VAL A 627 22.62 3.22 -32.05
C VAL A 627 22.22 2.09 -31.10
N SER A 628 21.42 1.14 -31.58
CA SER A 628 21.03 -0.04 -30.82
C SER A 628 22.24 -0.90 -30.47
N ASN A 629 22.10 -1.79 -29.49
CA ASN A 629 23.07 -2.85 -29.28
C ASN A 629 23.20 -3.71 -30.55
N GLY A 630 24.37 -4.29 -30.75
CA GLY A 630 24.65 -5.19 -31.87
C GLY A 630 23.93 -6.53 -31.73
N TYR A 631 23.53 -7.11 -32.86
CA TYR A 631 22.88 -8.42 -32.93
C TYR A 631 23.39 -9.20 -34.17
N PRO A 632 23.48 -10.55 -34.10
CA PRO A 632 23.88 -11.34 -35.27
C PRO A 632 22.94 -11.11 -36.46
N ALA A 633 23.47 -11.10 -37.69
CA ALA A 633 22.68 -10.90 -38.91
C ALA A 633 21.60 -11.99 -39.12
N ALA A 634 21.79 -13.16 -38.52
CA ALA A 634 20.85 -14.29 -38.55
C ALA A 634 19.72 -14.19 -37.50
N THR A 635 19.66 -13.12 -36.70
CA THR A 635 18.64 -12.95 -35.65
C THR A 635 17.24 -12.76 -36.27
N ASP A 636 16.21 -13.35 -35.67
CA ASP A 636 14.82 -13.19 -36.11
C ASP A 636 14.37 -11.72 -36.03
N ALA A 637 13.52 -11.30 -36.99
CA ALA A 637 13.07 -9.91 -37.07
C ALA A 637 12.28 -9.46 -35.81
N GLY A 638 11.53 -10.36 -35.17
CA GLY A 638 10.81 -10.08 -33.94
C GLY A 638 11.76 -9.86 -32.76
N ASP A 639 12.81 -10.67 -32.65
CA ASP A 639 13.85 -10.50 -31.62
C ASP A 639 14.68 -9.22 -31.83
N VAL A 640 14.97 -8.88 -33.09
CA VAL A 640 15.61 -7.60 -33.44
C VAL A 640 14.72 -6.42 -33.03
N ALA A 641 13.42 -6.47 -33.35
CA ALA A 641 12.48 -5.41 -32.99
C ALA A 641 12.35 -5.26 -31.46
N ALA A 642 12.31 -6.37 -30.73
CA ALA A 642 12.24 -6.36 -29.26
C ALA A 642 13.50 -5.78 -28.61
N LEU A 643 14.69 -6.15 -29.11
CA LEU A 643 15.97 -5.56 -28.71
C LEU A 643 15.99 -4.05 -28.96
N GLN A 644 15.62 -3.62 -30.17
CA GLN A 644 15.59 -2.20 -30.53
C GLN A 644 14.62 -1.41 -29.66
N ALA A 645 13.43 -1.96 -29.36
CA ALA A 645 12.46 -1.32 -28.50
C ALA A 645 12.98 -1.18 -27.06
N MET A 646 13.61 -2.22 -26.50
CA MET A 646 14.25 -2.18 -25.17
C MET A 646 15.35 -1.11 -25.08
N ASP A 647 16.15 -1.00 -26.13
CA ASP A 647 17.22 -0.02 -26.24
C ASP A 647 16.70 1.42 -26.35
N LEU A 648 15.68 1.63 -27.18
CA LEU A 648 15.02 2.93 -27.34
C LEU A 648 14.29 3.39 -26.07
N ASP A 649 13.65 2.48 -25.32
CA ASP A 649 13.04 2.81 -24.03
C ASP A 649 14.08 3.40 -23.06
N ARG A 650 15.25 2.74 -22.95
CA ARG A 650 16.35 3.16 -22.08
C ARG A 650 16.93 4.51 -22.49
N ASP A 651 17.21 4.68 -23.77
CA ASP A 651 17.72 5.95 -24.32
C ASP A 651 16.73 7.09 -24.12
N THR A 652 15.46 6.85 -24.46
CA THR A 652 14.37 7.82 -24.34
C THR A 652 14.17 8.26 -22.89
N ARG A 653 14.09 7.31 -21.95
CA ARG A 653 13.94 7.60 -20.53
C ARG A 653 15.07 8.48 -19.99
N THR A 654 16.32 8.15 -20.33
CA THR A 654 17.50 8.90 -19.90
C THR A 654 17.51 10.32 -20.49
N SER A 655 17.15 10.42 -21.77
CA SER A 655 17.16 11.67 -22.52
C SER A 655 16.03 12.64 -22.08
N LEU A 656 14.86 12.12 -21.70
CA LEU A 656 13.75 12.91 -21.18
C LEU A 656 14.08 13.67 -19.89
N ASP A 657 14.95 13.13 -19.02
CA ASP A 657 15.43 13.88 -17.85
C ASP A 657 16.21 15.13 -18.26
N GLY A 658 17.00 15.05 -19.34
CA GLY A 658 17.71 16.19 -19.91
C GLY A 658 16.75 17.25 -20.45
N VAL A 659 15.74 16.81 -21.21
CA VAL A 659 14.71 17.72 -21.76
C VAL A 659 13.94 18.41 -20.64
N MET A 660 13.56 17.69 -19.59
CA MET A 660 12.82 18.26 -18.46
C MET A 660 13.68 19.28 -17.70
N LYS A 661 14.97 18.99 -17.48
CA LYS A 661 15.90 19.96 -16.86
C LYS A 661 16.01 21.25 -17.68
N GLN A 662 16.11 21.14 -19.02
CA GLN A 662 16.12 22.30 -19.91
C GLN A 662 14.82 23.09 -19.89
N LEU A 663 13.67 22.41 -19.80
CA LEU A 663 12.36 23.08 -19.72
C LEU A 663 12.25 23.93 -18.44
N LEU A 664 12.76 23.41 -17.32
CA LEU A 664 12.65 24.05 -16.02
C LEU A 664 13.73 25.12 -15.79
N ASN A 665 14.90 24.96 -16.40
CA ASN A 665 16.01 25.90 -16.36
C ASN A 665 16.42 26.28 -17.78
N PRO A 666 15.70 27.20 -18.45
CA PRO A 666 15.96 27.58 -19.83
C PRO A 666 17.24 28.43 -20.05
N ASN A 667 18.10 28.58 -19.03
CA ASN A 667 19.30 29.42 -19.03
C ASN A 667 20.58 28.62 -18.84
#